data_AF-A0A8S1DMX4-F1
#
_entry.id   AF-A0A8S1DMX4-F1
#
_cell.length_a   1.000
_cell.length_b   1.000
_cell.length_c   1.000
_cell.angle_alpha   90.00
_cell.angle_beta   90.00
_cell.angle_gamma   90.00
#
_symmetry.space_group_name_H-M   'P 1'
#
loop_
_entity.id
_entity.type
_entity.pdbx_description
1 polymer ?
#
loop_
_entity_poly.entity_id
_entity_poly.type
_entity_poly.pdbx_seq_one_letter_code
_entity_poly.pdbx_strand_id
1 'polypeptide(L)'
;MQPLVRVLVLLALLGASCAAPAVPDGDEEQPVLSPRNWTHVLPPEAAFGSGREPTVVLEGGRLNRTVLNARFNGTEALRRLRKLARRLNMPPLVDKALRLLNLQQVVQEVETSVMSKVSCTACRAGVSFIQHYIRTGKTKEDIIQVTKHFCIKLKMSTPRVCDGITELFGGEVTYVLQRLSLGPEEICGFVIGDACGDVYNPFHEWKVSFPPVPKPPVTPTPAPPKVGSPTFKVLHLSDTHFDPYYHEGSNADCNEPLCCRLTNGPPATPAAAAGRWGDYRKCDTPKRTVDSMLEHIKTTHPDIDYILWTGDLPPHDVWNQTRDENLSIIKQTVEQLSTTFPNVPIFPALGNHESVPVNSYPPPFVKKDYSIEWLYEEMDAQWRRWLPPSTSPTVRRGAFYSVLVRPGFRIVSMNMNNCNNRNWWLLLNSTDPGHELQWLIYELQAAEINNEKVHIIGHIPPGHSDCLKVWSRNYYNIINRYESTVMAQFFGHTHYDEFELFYDNSDMSRATSVAYIGPSVTPYYDLNPGYRLYYVDADHALTTRAVLDHENWVMSLKDANLYDYPIWYKLYSAKSAYKMNSLAPQEWATLLDQFTSDQDAFDLYYKHYWKNSPVRPNCDAECRKRLVCDLRCGRSHDRRSLCQEIESRIDSQTGENLVKT
;
A
#
# COMPACT_ATOMS: atom_id res chain seq x y z
N MET A 1 6.43 -1.67 2.47
CA MET A 1 7.73 -1.30 3.11
C MET A 1 7.96 0.20 3.36
N GLN A 2 7.01 1.07 3.01
CA GLN A 2 6.93 2.47 3.45
C GLN A 2 7.28 2.75 4.94
N PRO A 3 7.13 1.81 5.90
CA PRO A 3 7.52 2.00 7.29
C PRO A 3 8.94 2.47 7.59
N LEU A 4 9.97 1.96 6.89
CA LEU A 4 11.33 2.36 7.25
C LEU A 4 11.57 3.85 6.94
N VAL A 5 10.83 4.43 5.97
CA VAL A 5 10.82 5.88 5.71
C VAL A 5 10.22 6.65 6.89
N ARG A 6 9.06 6.22 7.42
CA ARG A 6 8.49 6.79 8.66
C ARG A 6 9.52 6.70 9.80
N VAL A 7 10.11 5.53 10.06
CA VAL A 7 11.17 5.34 11.09
C VAL A 7 12.38 6.26 10.88
N LEU A 8 12.91 6.33 9.66
CA LEU A 8 14.09 7.14 9.34
C LEU A 8 13.81 8.62 9.44
N VAL A 9 12.64 9.10 9.02
CA VAL A 9 12.25 10.49 9.27
C VAL A 9 12.08 10.71 10.78
N LEU A 10 11.33 9.87 11.50
CA LEU A 10 11.14 9.96 12.97
C LEU A 10 12.46 10.07 13.77
N LEU A 11 13.55 9.50 13.27
CA LEU A 11 14.83 9.36 13.98
C LEU A 11 16.04 10.06 13.30
N ALA A 12 15.86 10.61 12.10
CA ALA A 12 16.67 11.70 11.54
C ALA A 12 16.79 12.89 12.50
N LEU A 13 15.80 12.95 13.37
CA LEU A 13 15.40 14.07 14.14
C LEU A 13 15.91 14.01 15.61
N LEU A 14 17.05 13.36 15.90
CA LEU A 14 17.41 13.05 17.30
C LEU A 14 18.85 13.30 17.78
N GLY A 15 19.63 14.13 17.08
CA GLY A 15 20.79 14.79 17.71
C GLY A 15 21.92 15.23 16.76
N ALA A 16 22.66 16.26 17.17
CA ALA A 16 24.03 16.57 16.74
C ALA A 16 24.56 17.79 17.53
N SER A 17 25.85 18.10 17.38
CA SER A 17 26.54 19.27 17.97
C SER A 17 27.60 19.80 16.99
N CYS A 18 27.99 21.07 17.13
CA CYS A 18 28.47 21.88 15.99
C CYS A 18 29.99 22.12 15.92
N ALA A 19 30.48 22.28 14.68
CA ALA A 19 31.66 23.08 14.30
C ALA A 19 31.49 23.62 12.85
N ALA A 20 32.28 24.63 12.47
CA ALA A 20 32.36 25.31 11.17
C ALA A 20 33.70 26.11 11.11
N PRO A 21 34.12 26.83 10.04
CA PRO A 21 33.50 27.06 8.71
C PRO A 21 34.47 26.90 7.49
N ALA A 22 33.96 27.04 6.25
CA ALA A 22 34.61 27.69 5.07
C ALA A 22 33.81 27.50 3.75
N VAL A 23 34.01 28.39 2.76
CA VAL A 23 33.33 28.59 1.44
C VAL A 23 34.32 29.36 0.52
N PRO A 24 34.30 29.35 -0.85
CA PRO A 24 33.40 28.75 -1.87
C PRO A 24 34.14 27.67 -2.73
N ASP A 25 34.08 27.45 -4.07
CA ASP A 25 33.41 28.06 -5.25
C ASP A 25 33.42 27.13 -6.51
N GLY A 26 32.78 27.52 -7.63
CA GLY A 26 33.21 27.11 -9.01
C GLY A 26 32.23 26.43 -10.00
N ASP A 27 31.61 27.26 -10.85
CA ASP A 27 30.99 27.15 -12.20
C ASP A 27 31.05 25.90 -13.15
N GLU A 28 29.99 25.78 -13.97
CA GLU A 28 29.86 25.37 -15.43
C GLU A 28 30.50 24.05 -15.98
N GLU A 29 30.11 23.43 -17.11
CA GLU A 29 29.23 23.76 -18.25
C GLU A 29 28.51 22.48 -18.83
N GLN A 30 27.93 22.51 -20.05
CA GLN A 30 27.12 21.40 -20.65
C GLN A 30 27.82 20.55 -21.79
N PRO A 31 27.21 20.15 -22.94
CA PRO A 31 26.91 18.71 -23.18
C PRO A 31 27.40 18.12 -24.53
N VAL A 32 27.48 16.78 -24.67
CA VAL A 32 27.74 16.15 -25.99
C VAL A 32 26.93 14.84 -26.25
N LEU A 33 26.34 14.82 -27.46
CA LEU A 33 25.64 13.77 -28.22
C LEU A 33 26.57 12.60 -28.66
N SER A 34 26.18 11.43 -29.18
CA SER A 34 24.89 10.72 -29.41
C SER A 34 25.14 9.21 -29.77
N PRO A 35 24.44 8.46 -30.67
CA PRO A 35 24.12 7.05 -30.41
C PRO A 35 25.01 6.02 -31.15
N ARG A 36 24.85 4.73 -30.83
CA ARG A 36 25.42 3.61 -31.60
C ARG A 36 24.44 2.45 -31.80
N ASN A 37 24.21 2.09 -33.05
CA ASN A 37 23.49 0.86 -33.44
C ASN A 37 24.28 -0.39 -33.04
N TRP A 38 23.57 -1.42 -32.58
CA TRP A 38 24.10 -2.78 -32.47
C TRP A 38 23.05 -3.79 -32.95
N THR A 39 23.31 -4.39 -34.11
CA THR A 39 22.52 -5.50 -34.66
C THR A 39 23.08 -6.82 -34.14
N HIS A 40 22.34 -7.54 -33.30
CA HIS A 40 22.76 -8.85 -32.80
C HIS A 40 22.16 -10.00 -33.62
N VAL A 41 23.02 -10.95 -33.98
CA VAL A 41 22.66 -12.20 -34.68
C VAL A 41 22.51 -13.32 -33.65
N LEU A 42 21.49 -14.15 -33.82
CA LEU A 42 21.17 -15.27 -32.92
C LEU A 42 22.08 -16.50 -33.16
N PRO A 43 22.68 -17.09 -32.11
CA PRO A 43 23.22 -18.45 -32.15
C PRO A 43 22.12 -19.53 -31.97
N PRO A 44 22.38 -20.81 -32.31
CA PRO A 44 21.33 -21.84 -32.44
C PRO A 44 20.94 -22.57 -31.15
N GLU A 45 19.88 -23.37 -31.27
CA GLU A 45 19.28 -24.23 -30.25
C GLU A 45 20.23 -25.37 -29.76
N ALA A 46 19.98 -25.87 -28.54
CA ALA A 46 20.58 -27.09 -28.00
C ALA A 46 19.50 -28.04 -27.46
N ALA A 47 19.71 -29.35 -27.64
CA ALA A 47 18.63 -30.35 -27.55
C ALA A 47 18.33 -30.86 -26.12
N PHE A 48 17.12 -31.40 -25.96
CA PHE A 48 16.64 -32.08 -24.74
C PHE A 48 17.43 -33.36 -24.43
N GLY A 49 17.65 -33.63 -23.12
CA GLY A 49 18.17 -34.89 -22.60
C GLY A 49 17.34 -35.38 -21.41
N SER A 50 16.85 -36.62 -21.48
CA SER A 50 15.96 -37.24 -20.48
C SER A 50 16.74 -38.02 -19.40
N GLY A 51 16.33 -37.97 -18.12
CA GLY A 51 17.01 -38.77 -17.08
C GLY A 51 16.42 -38.83 -15.67
N ARG A 52 15.38 -39.67 -15.48
CA ARG A 52 15.00 -40.44 -14.27
C ARG A 52 14.85 -39.76 -12.89
N GLU A 53 13.71 -40.04 -12.26
CA GLU A 53 13.42 -39.85 -10.83
C GLU A 53 14.26 -40.78 -9.92
N PRO A 54 14.34 -40.44 -8.62
CA PRO A 54 14.15 -41.45 -7.58
C PRO A 54 13.21 -41.02 -6.44
N THR A 55 12.26 -41.88 -6.08
CA THR A 55 11.42 -41.77 -4.87
C THR A 55 12.23 -41.98 -3.59
N VAL A 56 11.98 -41.20 -2.54
CA VAL A 56 12.49 -41.45 -1.17
C VAL A 56 11.33 -41.37 -0.16
N VAL A 57 11.37 -42.24 0.86
CA VAL A 57 10.32 -42.44 1.86
C VAL A 57 10.37 -41.40 2.99
N LEU A 58 9.21 -41.01 3.50
CA LEU A 58 9.07 -40.14 4.67
C LEU A 58 9.11 -40.95 5.98
N GLU A 59 10.04 -40.64 6.87
CA GLU A 59 9.95 -40.99 8.30
C GLU A 59 9.88 -39.72 9.16
N GLY A 60 9.11 -39.77 10.26
CA GLY A 60 8.72 -38.59 11.02
C GLY A 60 9.67 -38.20 12.16
N GLY A 61 10.17 -36.96 12.14
CA GLY A 61 10.94 -36.37 13.24
C GLY A 61 10.14 -35.39 14.09
N ARG A 62 9.93 -35.69 15.38
CA ARG A 62 9.48 -34.69 16.37
C ARG A 62 10.65 -33.75 16.70
N LEU A 63 10.45 -32.44 16.60
CA LEU A 63 11.49 -31.43 16.88
C LEU A 63 11.18 -30.60 18.15
N ASN A 64 12.21 -30.36 18.95
CA ASN A 64 12.08 -29.83 20.31
C ASN A 64 12.02 -28.30 20.38
N ARG A 65 11.20 -27.81 21.31
CA ARG A 65 10.87 -26.39 21.55
C ARG A 65 11.98 -25.64 22.32
N THR A 66 13.18 -25.49 21.76
CA THR A 66 14.34 -24.98 22.54
C THR A 66 15.36 -24.07 21.81
N VAL A 67 14.97 -23.29 20.79
CA VAL A 67 15.85 -22.22 20.24
C VAL A 67 15.09 -20.90 20.10
N LEU A 68 14.91 -20.17 21.20
CA LEU A 68 14.28 -18.84 21.18
C LEU A 68 14.64 -17.99 22.42
N ASN A 69 15.92 -17.60 22.59
CA ASN A 69 16.33 -16.62 23.62
C ASN A 69 17.75 -16.03 23.38
N ALA A 70 18.06 -15.57 22.17
CA ALA A 70 19.28 -14.77 21.91
C ALA A 70 19.11 -13.31 22.37
N ARG A 71 18.97 -13.07 23.69
CA ARG A 71 18.67 -11.75 24.25
C ARG A 71 19.85 -10.78 24.09
N PHE A 72 19.70 -9.77 23.23
CA PHE A 72 20.55 -8.58 23.27
C PHE A 72 20.37 -7.84 24.61
N ASN A 73 21.45 -7.69 25.37
CA ASN A 73 21.40 -7.08 26.69
C ASN A 73 21.35 -5.54 26.59
N GLY A 74 20.13 -4.99 26.53
CA GLY A 74 19.87 -3.55 26.34
C GLY A 74 20.56 -2.61 27.36
N THR A 75 20.98 -3.13 28.52
CA THR A 75 21.79 -2.37 29.50
C THR A 75 23.12 -1.88 28.92
N GLU A 76 23.76 -2.65 28.03
CA GLU A 76 25.02 -2.20 27.41
C GLU A 76 24.79 -1.18 26.29
N ALA A 77 23.69 -1.30 25.54
CA ALA A 77 23.28 -0.28 24.57
C ALA A 77 23.08 1.07 25.28
N LEU A 78 22.33 1.10 26.39
CA LEU A 78 22.22 2.30 27.25
C LEU A 78 23.58 2.77 27.79
N ARG A 79 24.50 1.86 28.15
CA ARG A 79 25.84 2.24 28.63
C ARG A 79 26.69 2.90 27.54
N ARG A 80 26.56 2.45 26.28
CA ARG A 80 27.20 3.06 25.11
C ARG A 80 26.56 4.42 24.75
N LEU A 81 25.23 4.51 24.78
CA LEU A 81 24.49 5.78 24.61
C LEU A 81 24.87 6.81 25.69
N ARG A 82 24.99 6.44 26.96
CA ARG A 82 25.46 7.34 28.04
C ARG A 82 26.89 7.86 27.81
N LYS A 83 27.77 7.06 27.20
CA LYS A 83 29.11 7.51 26.77
C LYS A 83 29.05 8.44 25.55
N LEU A 84 28.06 8.27 24.67
CA LEU A 84 27.84 9.11 23.50
C LEU A 84 27.25 10.48 23.90
N ALA A 85 26.18 10.50 24.70
CA ALA A 85 25.55 11.75 25.19
C ALA A 85 26.54 12.66 25.94
N ARG A 86 27.40 12.07 26.79
CA ARG A 86 28.49 12.78 27.48
C ARG A 86 29.64 13.24 26.58
N ARG A 87 29.76 12.71 25.35
CA ARG A 87 30.75 13.13 24.34
C ARG A 87 30.20 14.16 23.35
N LEU A 88 28.90 14.14 23.08
CA LEU A 88 28.21 15.07 22.19
C LEU A 88 27.69 16.33 22.92
N ASN A 89 27.92 16.43 24.23
CA ASN A 89 27.52 17.55 25.09
C ASN A 89 26.01 17.88 25.00
N MET A 90 25.17 16.85 24.84
CA MET A 90 23.74 17.03 24.61
C MET A 90 23.02 17.62 25.84
N PRO A 91 21.98 18.46 25.68
CA PRO A 91 21.16 18.92 26.78
C PRO A 91 20.63 17.74 27.62
N PRO A 92 20.56 17.85 28.97
CA PRO A 92 20.07 16.76 29.83
C PRO A 92 18.65 16.26 29.52
N LEU A 93 17.87 17.07 28.80
CA LEU A 93 16.54 16.75 28.30
C LEU A 93 16.57 15.66 27.21
N VAL A 94 17.61 15.62 26.36
CA VAL A 94 17.76 14.62 25.28
C VAL A 94 18.17 13.26 25.84
N ASP A 95 19.07 13.22 26.85
CA ASP A 95 19.40 11.98 27.59
C ASP A 95 18.22 11.46 28.44
N LYS A 96 17.18 12.27 28.67
CA LYS A 96 15.87 11.82 29.16
C LYS A 96 14.97 11.29 28.04
N ALA A 97 14.84 12.02 26.93
CA ALA A 97 14.00 11.63 25.79
C ALA A 97 14.39 10.27 25.21
N LEU A 98 15.68 10.04 24.95
CA LEU A 98 16.21 8.78 24.41
C LEU A 98 16.04 7.56 25.35
N ARG A 99 15.59 7.75 26.59
CA ARG A 99 15.23 6.64 27.52
C ARG A 99 13.76 6.24 27.43
N LEU A 100 12.91 7.09 26.85
CA LEU A 100 11.45 6.89 26.76
C LEU A 100 11.03 6.30 25.41
N LEU A 101 11.85 6.46 24.38
CA LEU A 101 11.57 5.94 23.04
C LEU A 101 12.00 4.48 22.93
N ASN A 102 11.04 3.57 22.96
CA ASN A 102 11.28 2.15 22.69
C ASN A 102 11.49 1.93 21.18
N LEU A 103 12.68 2.24 20.67
CA LEU A 103 12.97 2.31 19.24
C LEU A 103 12.69 1.00 18.49
N GLN A 104 12.83 -0.16 19.13
CA GLN A 104 12.50 -1.45 18.51
C GLN A 104 10.98 -1.60 18.30
N GLN A 105 10.19 -1.17 19.29
CA GLN A 105 8.74 -1.10 19.17
C GLN A 105 8.32 -0.07 18.12
N VAL A 106 8.99 1.08 18.00
CA VAL A 106 8.73 2.04 16.91
C VAL A 106 9.02 1.41 15.54
N VAL A 107 10.12 0.67 15.38
CA VAL A 107 10.38 -0.07 14.12
C VAL A 107 9.24 -1.05 13.82
N GLN A 108 8.77 -1.83 14.79
CA GLN A 108 7.72 -2.83 14.59
C GLN A 108 6.29 -2.26 14.40
N GLU A 109 5.89 -1.30 15.24
CA GLU A 109 4.62 -0.55 15.10
C GLU A 109 4.55 0.07 13.72
N VAL A 110 5.64 0.71 13.31
CA VAL A 110 5.67 1.35 12.01
C VAL A 110 5.70 0.29 10.91
N GLU A 111 6.48 -0.80 11.02
CA GLU A 111 6.55 -1.91 10.02
C GLU A 111 5.18 -2.56 9.74
N THR A 112 4.29 -2.58 10.73
CA THR A 112 2.93 -3.14 10.62
C THR A 112 1.85 -2.09 10.31
N SER A 113 2.23 -0.82 10.12
CA SER A 113 1.32 0.34 10.05
C SER A 113 0.46 0.58 11.30
N VAL A 114 0.63 -0.19 12.38
CA VAL A 114 -0.11 -0.04 13.64
C VAL A 114 0.64 0.91 14.59
N MET A 115 0.43 2.22 14.41
CA MET A 115 1.07 3.25 15.22
C MET A 115 0.59 3.24 16.69
N SER A 116 1.46 3.53 17.66
CA SER A 116 1.07 3.90 19.02
C SER A 116 1.62 5.26 19.49
N LYS A 117 1.28 5.64 20.72
CA LYS A 117 1.83 6.82 21.41
C LYS A 117 3.36 6.78 21.50
N VAL A 118 4.01 5.61 21.43
CA VAL A 118 5.48 5.49 21.41
C VAL A 118 6.03 6.03 20.08
N SER A 119 5.51 5.56 18.94
CA SER A 119 5.83 6.11 17.62
C SER A 119 5.52 7.61 17.54
N CYS A 120 4.39 8.05 18.10
CA CYS A 120 4.10 9.49 18.16
C CYS A 120 5.13 10.29 18.97
N THR A 121 5.55 9.78 20.14
CA THR A 121 6.53 10.47 20.99
C THR A 121 7.88 10.57 20.28
N ALA A 122 8.28 9.52 19.53
CA ALA A 122 9.46 9.56 18.68
C ALA A 122 9.31 10.62 17.57
N CYS A 123 8.15 10.71 16.92
CA CYS A 123 7.88 11.76 15.93
C CYS A 123 7.96 13.18 16.51
N ARG A 124 7.34 13.46 17.67
CA ARG A 124 7.30 14.81 18.26
C ARG A 124 8.66 15.27 18.78
N ALA A 125 9.33 14.40 19.55
CA ALA A 125 10.73 14.60 19.95
C ALA A 125 11.62 14.76 18.70
N GLY A 126 11.22 14.05 17.64
CA GLY A 126 11.69 14.22 16.30
C GLY A 126 11.49 15.63 15.76
N VAL A 127 10.35 15.97 15.14
CA VAL A 127 10.15 17.14 14.24
C VAL A 127 10.76 18.44 14.80
N SER A 128 10.67 18.62 16.12
CA SER A 128 11.39 19.62 16.92
C SER A 128 12.86 19.86 16.51
N PHE A 129 13.62 18.81 16.21
CA PHE A 129 15.06 18.82 15.94
C PHE A 129 15.43 19.28 14.53
N ILE A 130 14.87 18.75 13.44
CA ILE A 130 15.16 19.31 12.10
C ILE A 130 14.61 20.73 12.01
N GLN A 131 13.47 21.04 12.65
CA GLN A 131 13.04 22.43 12.79
C GLN A 131 14.05 23.29 13.55
N HIS A 132 14.69 22.79 14.61
CA HIS A 132 15.79 23.48 15.28
C HIS A 132 17.03 23.65 14.38
N TYR A 133 17.38 22.65 13.58
CA TYR A 133 18.52 22.71 12.65
C TYR A 133 18.28 23.71 11.52
N ILE A 134 17.10 23.68 10.90
CA ILE A 134 16.65 24.68 9.92
C ILE A 134 16.67 26.09 10.54
N ARG A 135 16.10 26.26 11.74
CA ARG A 135 16.08 27.56 12.46
C ARG A 135 17.46 28.04 12.94
N THR A 136 18.47 27.16 12.99
CA THR A 136 19.86 27.52 13.31
C THR A 136 20.76 27.64 12.07
N GLY A 137 20.16 27.70 10.87
CA GLY A 137 20.89 27.97 9.62
C GLY A 137 21.71 26.79 9.10
N LYS A 138 21.37 25.56 9.48
CA LYS A 138 22.05 24.36 9.00
C LYS A 138 21.72 24.06 7.54
N THR A 139 22.73 23.62 6.78
CA THR A 139 22.56 23.25 5.37
C THR A 139 21.74 21.96 5.25
N LYS A 140 21.20 21.71 4.05
CA LYS A 140 20.58 20.42 3.70
C LYS A 140 21.57 19.27 3.91
N GLU A 141 22.84 19.51 3.56
CA GLU A 141 23.93 18.53 3.62
C GLU A 141 24.31 18.22 5.08
N ASP A 142 24.35 19.22 5.96
CA ASP A 142 24.48 19.03 7.42
C ASP A 142 23.34 18.15 7.95
N ILE A 143 22.08 18.43 7.57
CA ILE A 143 20.89 17.68 8.01
C ILE A 143 20.95 16.22 7.52
N ILE A 144 21.32 15.99 6.26
CA ILE A 144 21.46 14.65 5.67
C ILE A 144 22.55 13.85 6.39
N GLN A 145 23.76 14.40 6.55
CA GLN A 145 24.87 13.70 7.18
C GLN A 145 24.61 13.40 8.67
N VAL A 146 23.95 14.31 9.38
CA VAL A 146 23.49 14.09 10.76
C VAL A 146 22.47 12.95 10.83
N THR A 147 21.45 12.97 9.96
CA THR A 147 20.43 11.93 9.87
C THR A 147 21.04 10.55 9.62
N LYS A 148 21.90 10.46 8.60
CA LYS A 148 22.65 9.26 8.19
C LYS A 148 23.45 8.70 9.36
N HIS A 149 24.17 9.56 10.07
CA HIS A 149 24.92 9.18 11.28
C HIS A 149 24.00 8.60 12.37
N PHE A 150 22.84 9.20 12.62
CA PHE A 150 21.91 8.72 13.65
C PHE A 150 21.29 7.37 13.31
N CYS A 151 20.86 7.15 12.07
CA CYS A 151 20.39 5.83 11.63
C CYS A 151 21.42 4.72 11.88
N ILE A 152 22.68 4.97 11.52
CA ILE A 152 23.79 4.02 11.71
C ILE A 152 24.11 3.80 13.18
N LYS A 153 24.17 4.86 14.02
CA LYS A 153 24.52 4.72 15.44
C LYS A 153 23.40 4.11 16.29
N LEU A 154 22.15 4.36 15.94
CA LEU A 154 20.98 3.76 16.60
C LEU A 154 20.66 2.35 16.09
N LYS A 155 21.31 1.90 15.00
CA LYS A 155 21.07 0.61 14.31
C LYS A 155 19.62 0.45 13.82
N MET A 156 19.05 1.52 13.27
CA MET A 156 17.70 1.47 12.69
C MET A 156 17.65 0.62 11.41
N SER A 157 18.75 0.55 10.67
CA SER A 157 18.95 -0.37 9.55
C SER A 157 20.45 -0.59 9.29
N THR A 158 20.80 -1.24 8.17
CA THR A 158 22.21 -1.27 7.70
C THR A 158 22.67 0.11 7.24
N PRO A 159 23.99 0.38 7.21
CA PRO A 159 24.52 1.62 6.63
C PRO A 159 24.03 1.84 5.19
N ARG A 160 23.99 0.79 4.36
CA ARG A 160 23.51 0.87 2.97
C ARG A 160 22.09 1.44 2.87
N VAL A 161 21.19 1.01 3.74
CA VAL A 161 19.80 1.46 3.78
C VAL A 161 19.68 2.85 4.42
N CYS A 162 20.43 3.11 5.49
CA CYS A 162 20.52 4.45 6.10
C CYS A 162 20.94 5.50 5.07
N ASP A 163 22.05 5.25 4.38
CA ASP A 163 22.66 6.14 3.39
C ASP A 163 21.66 6.47 2.27
N GLY A 164 21.16 5.43 1.60
CA GLY A 164 20.26 5.58 0.45
C GLY A 164 18.95 6.33 0.75
N ILE A 165 18.28 6.03 1.88
CA ILE A 165 17.08 6.78 2.28
C ILE A 165 17.42 8.26 2.51
N THR A 166 18.55 8.56 3.14
CA THR A 166 18.91 9.95 3.46
C THR A 166 19.32 10.77 2.24
N GLU A 167 19.90 10.12 1.24
CA GLU A 167 20.32 10.74 -0.01
C GLU A 167 19.10 10.97 -0.94
N LEU A 168 18.15 10.02 -0.99
CA LEU A 168 16.89 10.16 -1.74
C LEU A 168 15.92 11.18 -1.10
N PHE A 169 15.53 10.99 0.17
CA PHE A 169 14.51 11.83 0.81
C PHE A 169 15.01 13.17 1.33
N GLY A 170 16.32 13.29 1.60
CA GLY A 170 16.88 14.41 2.35
C GLY A 170 16.68 15.79 1.71
N GLY A 171 16.63 15.86 0.38
CA GLY A 171 16.32 17.09 -0.34
C GLY A 171 14.85 17.51 -0.18
N GLU A 172 13.91 16.60 -0.45
CA GLU A 172 12.47 16.86 -0.44
C GLU A 172 11.96 17.16 0.97
N VAL A 173 12.37 16.36 1.96
CA VAL A 173 12.00 16.57 3.37
C VAL A 173 12.56 17.91 3.88
N THR A 174 13.80 18.27 3.50
CA THR A 174 14.36 19.59 3.87
C THR A 174 13.60 20.73 3.17
N TYR A 175 13.29 20.59 1.88
CA TYR A 175 12.53 21.58 1.12
C TYR A 175 11.15 21.85 1.74
N VAL A 176 10.43 20.78 2.10
CA VAL A 176 9.13 20.87 2.76
C VAL A 176 9.26 21.51 4.14
N LEU A 177 10.10 20.95 5.03
CA LEU A 177 10.21 21.41 6.42
C LEU A 177 10.73 22.86 6.55
N GLN A 178 11.49 23.37 5.57
CA GLN A 178 11.88 24.79 5.48
C GLN A 178 10.70 25.74 5.22
N ARG A 179 9.57 25.24 4.71
CA ARG A 179 8.40 26.01 4.26
C ARG A 179 7.19 25.82 5.17
N LEU A 180 7.26 24.94 6.18
CA LEU A 180 6.18 24.75 7.16
C LEU A 180 6.27 25.76 8.31
N SER A 181 5.12 26.39 8.61
CA SER A 181 4.87 27.06 9.89
C SER A 181 4.43 26.09 10.99
N LEU A 182 4.03 24.86 10.63
CA LEU A 182 3.44 23.86 11.53
C LEU A 182 4.41 23.40 12.63
N GLY A 183 3.89 23.12 13.81
CA GLY A 183 4.62 22.56 14.94
C GLY A 183 4.78 21.02 14.89
N PRO A 184 5.62 20.45 15.78
CA PRO A 184 5.80 19.00 15.91
C PRO A 184 4.50 18.23 16.20
N GLU A 185 3.58 18.83 16.96
CA GLU A 185 2.28 18.24 17.27
C GLU A 185 1.43 18.07 16.01
N GLU A 186 1.31 19.12 15.18
CA GLU A 186 0.51 19.15 13.95
C GLU A 186 1.09 18.22 12.88
N ILE A 187 2.40 18.28 12.64
CA ILE A 187 3.08 17.44 11.64
C ILE A 187 2.97 15.95 12.02
N CYS A 188 3.12 15.62 13.30
CA CYS A 188 2.98 14.23 13.74
C CYS A 188 1.52 13.79 13.79
N GLY A 189 0.56 14.65 14.17
CA GLY A 189 -0.87 14.37 14.01
C GLY A 189 -1.25 14.05 12.56
N PHE A 190 -0.69 14.79 11.60
CA PHE A 190 -0.91 14.58 10.17
C PHE A 190 -0.33 13.25 9.65
N VAL A 191 0.89 12.88 10.03
CA VAL A 191 1.63 11.72 9.49
C VAL A 191 1.34 10.40 10.22
N ILE A 192 0.86 10.46 11.48
CA ILE A 192 0.61 9.29 12.35
C ILE A 192 -0.88 9.12 12.71
N GLY A 193 -1.71 10.17 12.55
CA GLY A 193 -3.14 10.12 12.84
C GLY A 193 -3.46 9.89 14.33
N ASP A 194 -4.50 9.11 14.60
CA ASP A 194 -5.10 8.91 15.94
C ASP A 194 -4.11 8.57 17.07
N ALA A 195 -3.01 7.85 16.76
CA ALA A 195 -1.97 7.52 17.73
C ALA A 195 -1.19 8.75 18.24
N CYS A 196 -1.20 9.85 17.48
CA CYS A 196 -0.75 11.17 17.89
C CYS A 196 -1.85 12.08 18.45
N GLY A 197 -3.12 11.70 18.34
CA GLY A 197 -4.27 12.54 18.63
C GLY A 197 -4.68 13.40 17.43
N ASP A 198 -5.95 13.77 17.42
CA ASP A 198 -6.59 14.56 16.36
C ASP A 198 -6.25 16.06 16.56
N VAL A 199 -5.06 16.46 16.08
CA VAL A 199 -4.56 17.83 16.21
C VAL A 199 -5.23 18.70 15.15
N TYR A 200 -6.31 19.37 15.55
CA TYR A 200 -7.05 20.30 14.67
C TYR A 200 -6.11 21.35 14.07
N ASN A 201 -6.07 21.40 12.74
CA ASN A 201 -5.26 22.34 11.97
C ASN A 201 -6.14 23.03 10.91
N PRO A 202 -6.43 24.34 11.02
CA PRO A 202 -7.36 25.03 10.14
C PRO A 202 -6.85 25.19 8.70
N PHE A 203 -5.56 24.95 8.42
CA PHE A 203 -5.02 24.96 7.05
C PHE A 203 -5.21 23.62 6.32
N HIS A 204 -5.56 22.57 7.05
CA HIS A 204 -5.74 21.21 6.52
C HIS A 204 -7.15 20.65 6.80
N GLU A 205 -8.02 21.38 7.50
CA GLU A 205 -9.45 21.08 7.65
C GLU A 205 -10.27 21.75 6.55
N TRP A 206 -10.84 20.96 5.64
CA TRP A 206 -11.58 21.45 4.47
C TRP A 206 -12.75 20.55 4.11
N LYS A 207 -13.65 21.08 3.27
CA LYS A 207 -14.82 20.38 2.71
C LYS A 207 -14.97 20.66 1.22
N VAL A 208 -15.34 19.63 0.47
CA VAL A 208 -15.71 19.73 -0.96
C VAL A 208 -17.04 20.45 -1.16
N SER A 209 -17.25 21.04 -2.34
CA SER A 209 -18.52 21.69 -2.71
C SER A 209 -19.35 20.78 -3.61
N PHE A 210 -20.54 20.40 -3.15
CA PHE A 210 -21.51 19.68 -3.98
C PHE A 210 -22.33 20.65 -4.85
N PRO A 211 -22.73 20.25 -6.07
CA PRO A 211 -23.69 21.02 -6.85
C PRO A 211 -25.07 21.07 -6.13
N PRO A 212 -25.92 22.08 -6.42
CA PRO A 212 -27.23 22.24 -5.78
C PRO A 212 -28.30 21.26 -6.34
N VAL A 213 -27.90 20.03 -6.63
CA VAL A 213 -28.77 18.93 -7.10
C VAL A 213 -29.10 18.04 -5.90
N PRO A 214 -30.37 17.95 -5.48
CA PRO A 214 -30.77 17.09 -4.36
C PRO A 214 -30.36 15.63 -4.56
N LYS A 215 -29.91 14.96 -3.49
CA LYS A 215 -29.67 13.52 -3.49
C LYS A 215 -30.96 12.79 -3.91
N PRO A 216 -30.93 11.90 -4.92
CA PRO A 216 -32.10 11.09 -5.27
C PRO A 216 -32.63 10.29 -4.07
N PRO A 217 -33.94 10.00 -4.00
CA PRO A 217 -34.49 9.13 -2.96
C PRO A 217 -33.77 7.77 -2.92
N VAL A 218 -33.49 7.28 -1.70
CA VAL A 218 -32.86 5.97 -1.52
C VAL A 218 -33.82 4.88 -2.05
N THR A 219 -33.45 4.28 -3.18
CA THR A 219 -34.16 3.13 -3.73
C THR A 219 -33.81 1.86 -2.95
N PRO A 220 -34.76 0.92 -2.75
CA PRO A 220 -34.43 -0.42 -2.27
C PRO A 220 -33.34 -1.07 -3.13
N THR A 221 -32.51 -1.91 -2.53
CA THR A 221 -31.51 -2.72 -3.26
C THR A 221 -32.17 -3.41 -4.45
N PRO A 222 -31.64 -3.26 -5.69
CA PRO A 222 -32.20 -3.94 -6.84
C PRO A 222 -32.28 -5.45 -6.61
N ALA A 223 -33.37 -6.06 -7.10
CA ALA A 223 -33.47 -7.52 -7.09
C ALA A 223 -32.27 -8.12 -7.88
N PRO A 224 -31.67 -9.23 -7.42
CA PRO A 224 -30.56 -9.85 -8.13
C PRO A 224 -30.90 -10.12 -9.61
N PRO A 225 -29.94 -9.99 -10.53
CA PRO A 225 -30.17 -10.30 -11.94
C PRO A 225 -30.75 -11.69 -12.12
N LYS A 226 -31.66 -11.85 -13.10
CA LYS A 226 -32.32 -13.13 -13.36
C LYS A 226 -31.27 -14.20 -13.68
N VAL A 227 -31.49 -15.43 -13.25
CA VAL A 227 -30.60 -16.56 -13.57
C VAL A 227 -30.43 -16.64 -15.10
N GLY A 228 -29.18 -16.63 -15.57
CA GLY A 228 -28.84 -16.56 -17.00
C GLY A 228 -28.76 -15.15 -17.60
N SER A 229 -28.84 -14.09 -16.80
CA SER A 229 -28.44 -12.74 -17.23
C SER A 229 -26.93 -12.71 -17.54
N PRO A 230 -26.47 -11.94 -18.54
CA PRO A 230 -25.05 -11.89 -18.89
C PRO A 230 -24.23 -11.25 -17.76
N THR A 231 -23.00 -11.73 -17.58
CA THR A 231 -22.06 -11.26 -16.56
C THR A 231 -20.69 -10.97 -17.19
N PHE A 232 -20.07 -9.85 -16.84
CA PHE A 232 -18.69 -9.58 -17.20
C PHE A 232 -17.76 -10.31 -16.23
N LYS A 233 -16.69 -10.92 -16.76
CA LYS A 233 -15.61 -11.51 -15.97
C LYS A 233 -14.45 -10.53 -15.94
N VAL A 234 -14.17 -9.99 -14.75
CA VAL A 234 -13.26 -8.86 -14.56
C VAL A 234 -12.05 -9.32 -13.77
N LEU A 235 -10.86 -9.23 -14.36
CA LEU A 235 -9.61 -9.49 -13.66
C LEU A 235 -9.20 -8.29 -12.83
N HIS A 236 -8.66 -8.54 -11.64
CA HIS A 236 -8.05 -7.52 -10.80
C HIS A 236 -6.62 -7.93 -10.43
N LEU A 237 -5.65 -7.12 -10.88
CA LEU A 237 -4.23 -7.26 -10.58
C LEU A 237 -3.77 -6.06 -9.75
N SER A 238 -3.03 -6.31 -8.69
CA SER A 238 -2.51 -5.27 -7.79
C SER A 238 -1.22 -5.71 -7.12
N ASP A 239 -0.40 -4.74 -6.69
CA ASP A 239 0.74 -4.94 -5.78
C ASP A 239 1.65 -6.06 -6.30
N THR A 240 2.14 -5.87 -7.53
CA THR A 240 2.97 -6.86 -8.21
C THR A 240 4.38 -6.89 -7.67
N HIS A 241 4.93 -5.72 -7.34
CA HIS A 241 6.31 -5.54 -6.86
C HIS A 241 7.28 -6.49 -7.56
N PHE A 242 7.41 -6.34 -8.87
CA PHE A 242 8.32 -7.15 -9.66
C PHE A 242 9.75 -6.76 -9.27
N ASP A 243 10.48 -7.69 -8.66
CA ASP A 243 11.89 -7.51 -8.33
C ASP A 243 12.79 -8.07 -9.45
N PRO A 244 13.39 -7.21 -10.31
CA PRO A 244 14.33 -7.64 -11.33
C PRO A 244 15.66 -8.16 -10.78
N TYR A 245 15.94 -7.95 -9.48
CA TYR A 245 17.16 -8.38 -8.80
C TYR A 245 16.95 -9.58 -7.86
N TYR A 246 15.73 -10.14 -7.79
CA TYR A 246 15.45 -11.33 -7.00
C TYR A 246 16.33 -12.49 -7.46
N HIS A 247 17.01 -13.13 -6.51
CA HIS A 247 17.91 -14.24 -6.77
C HIS A 247 17.62 -15.43 -5.84
N GLU A 248 17.15 -16.51 -6.44
CA GLU A 248 17.01 -17.84 -5.82
C GLU A 248 18.28 -18.24 -5.06
N GLY A 249 18.16 -18.83 -3.88
CA GLY A 249 19.30 -19.27 -3.07
C GLY A 249 20.08 -18.15 -2.34
N SER A 250 19.79 -16.87 -2.57
CA SER A 250 20.41 -15.75 -1.84
C SER A 250 19.84 -15.60 -0.41
N ASN A 251 20.37 -14.67 0.39
CA ASN A 251 19.86 -14.50 1.76
C ASN A 251 18.46 -13.87 1.82
N ALA A 252 17.49 -14.65 2.27
CA ALA A 252 16.12 -14.21 2.53
C ALA A 252 15.85 -13.88 4.01
N ASP A 253 16.76 -14.22 4.92
CA ASP A 253 16.76 -13.79 6.33
C ASP A 253 17.84 -12.72 6.55
N CYS A 254 17.56 -11.51 6.05
CA CYS A 254 18.50 -10.39 6.06
C CYS A 254 18.05 -9.28 7.02
N ASN A 255 19.00 -8.54 7.61
CA ASN A 255 18.72 -7.38 8.46
C ASN A 255 18.54 -6.09 7.61
N GLU A 256 17.90 -6.21 6.45
CA GLU A 256 17.54 -5.08 5.57
C GLU A 256 16.04 -5.15 5.28
N PRO A 257 15.41 -4.04 4.83
CA PRO A 257 13.98 -4.04 4.63
C PRO A 257 13.53 -5.01 3.53
N LEU A 258 14.27 -5.12 2.42
CA LEU A 258 14.10 -6.11 1.35
C LEU A 258 15.30 -7.08 1.29
N CYS A 259 15.00 -8.37 1.19
CA CYS A 259 15.92 -9.50 1.11
C CYS A 259 15.79 -10.24 -0.24
N CYS A 260 16.30 -11.48 -0.34
CA CYS A 260 16.25 -12.31 -1.54
C CYS A 260 17.02 -11.77 -2.76
N ARG A 261 17.99 -10.88 -2.56
CA ARG A 261 18.91 -10.41 -3.62
C ARG A 261 20.35 -10.78 -3.32
N LEU A 262 21.18 -10.88 -4.35
CA LEU A 262 22.64 -11.09 -4.19
C LEU A 262 23.30 -10.04 -3.28
N THR A 263 22.78 -8.81 -3.23
CA THR A 263 23.28 -7.74 -2.36
C THR A 263 23.10 -8.02 -0.86
N ASN A 264 22.20 -8.92 -0.48
CA ASN A 264 21.99 -9.30 0.92
C ASN A 264 22.97 -10.40 1.41
N GLY A 265 23.85 -10.87 0.51
CA GLY A 265 24.87 -11.89 0.79
C GLY A 265 24.36 -13.34 0.69
N PRO A 266 25.23 -14.33 0.98
CA PRO A 266 24.84 -15.73 1.06
C PRO A 266 24.00 -15.98 2.34
N PRO A 267 23.04 -16.92 2.30
CA PRO A 267 22.24 -17.26 3.47
C PRO A 267 23.08 -17.97 4.54
N ALA A 268 22.80 -17.70 5.82
CA ALA A 268 23.54 -18.27 6.93
C ALA A 268 23.31 -19.79 7.13
N THR A 269 22.21 -20.33 6.60
CA THR A 269 21.88 -21.76 6.54
C THR A 269 21.09 -22.07 5.27
N PRO A 270 20.99 -23.34 4.81
CA PRO A 270 20.13 -23.68 3.67
C PRO A 270 18.66 -23.29 3.85
N ALA A 271 18.14 -23.30 5.09
CA ALA A 271 16.78 -22.85 5.39
C ALA A 271 16.62 -21.32 5.36
N ALA A 272 17.72 -20.56 5.44
CA ALA A 272 17.71 -19.11 5.29
C ALA A 272 17.77 -18.66 3.82
N ALA A 273 17.98 -19.59 2.87
CA ALA A 273 18.02 -19.31 1.44
C ALA A 273 16.66 -18.85 0.90
N ALA A 274 16.68 -18.01 -0.14
CA ALA A 274 15.50 -17.57 -0.88
C ALA A 274 14.92 -18.70 -1.74
N GLY A 275 13.60 -18.89 -1.72
CA GLY A 275 12.89 -19.79 -2.64
C GLY A 275 13.05 -19.41 -4.12
N ARG A 276 12.66 -20.31 -5.02
CA ARG A 276 12.74 -20.11 -6.47
C ARG A 276 11.60 -19.25 -7.03
N TRP A 277 10.39 -19.47 -6.49
CA TRP A 277 9.14 -18.85 -6.94
C TRP A 277 8.73 -17.65 -6.08
N GLY A 278 9.65 -17.14 -5.26
CA GLY A 278 9.41 -16.15 -4.20
C GLY A 278 9.72 -16.76 -2.83
N ASP A 279 9.63 -15.93 -1.79
CA ASP A 279 9.80 -16.33 -0.39
C ASP A 279 8.74 -15.67 0.49
N TYR A 280 8.39 -16.29 1.63
CA TYR A 280 7.44 -15.71 2.57
C TYR A 280 8.05 -14.58 3.41
N ARG A 281 9.38 -14.48 3.51
CA ARG A 281 10.04 -13.42 4.28
C ARG A 281 9.92 -12.07 3.55
N LYS A 282 10.72 -11.08 3.97
CA LYS A 282 10.73 -9.74 3.40
C LYS A 282 11.33 -9.70 1.99
N CYS A 283 10.63 -10.29 1.02
CA CYS A 283 11.06 -10.46 -0.36
C CYS A 283 9.90 -10.20 -1.35
N ASP A 284 10.23 -9.72 -2.53
CA ASP A 284 9.28 -9.36 -3.59
C ASP A 284 9.26 -10.38 -4.73
N THR A 285 8.48 -10.12 -5.78
CA THR A 285 8.13 -11.13 -6.80
C THR A 285 9.23 -11.33 -7.84
N PRO A 286 9.83 -12.52 -7.99
CA PRO A 286 10.69 -12.81 -9.14
C PRO A 286 9.89 -12.86 -10.44
N LYS A 287 10.50 -12.44 -11.56
CA LYS A 287 9.86 -12.41 -12.88
C LYS A 287 9.10 -13.70 -13.22
N ARG A 288 9.69 -14.87 -12.95
CA ARG A 288 9.10 -16.19 -13.24
C ARG A 288 7.73 -16.42 -12.60
N THR A 289 7.45 -15.79 -11.46
CA THR A 289 6.17 -15.91 -10.74
C THR A 289 5.12 -14.98 -11.35
N VAL A 290 5.51 -13.79 -11.80
CA VAL A 290 4.66 -12.90 -12.62
C VAL A 290 4.31 -13.58 -13.95
N ASP A 291 5.31 -14.18 -14.62
CA ASP A 291 5.15 -14.90 -15.89
C ASP A 291 4.21 -16.11 -15.72
N SER A 292 4.40 -16.90 -14.65
CA SER A 292 3.55 -18.03 -14.28
C SER A 292 2.09 -17.61 -14.02
N MET A 293 1.89 -16.52 -13.26
CA MET A 293 0.56 -15.98 -12.99
C MET A 293 -0.14 -15.60 -14.29
N LEU A 294 0.54 -14.83 -15.15
CA LEU A 294 -0.05 -14.28 -16.37
C LEU A 294 -0.39 -15.36 -17.40
N GLU A 295 0.46 -16.38 -17.56
CA GLU A 295 0.14 -17.52 -18.43
C GLU A 295 -0.99 -18.39 -17.85
N HIS A 296 -1.05 -18.60 -16.53
CA HIS A 296 -2.20 -19.26 -15.90
C HIS A 296 -3.51 -18.49 -16.14
N ILE A 297 -3.52 -17.17 -15.92
CA ILE A 297 -4.72 -16.35 -16.15
C ILE A 297 -5.15 -16.43 -17.62
N LYS A 298 -4.22 -16.26 -18.55
CA LYS A 298 -4.47 -16.33 -20.01
C LYS A 298 -5.00 -17.70 -20.48
N THR A 299 -4.57 -18.80 -19.86
CA THR A 299 -4.96 -20.16 -20.25
C THR A 299 -6.23 -20.64 -19.55
N THR A 300 -6.41 -20.35 -18.25
CA THR A 300 -7.58 -20.76 -17.46
C THR A 300 -8.75 -19.78 -17.60
N HIS A 301 -8.50 -18.52 -17.97
CA HIS A 301 -9.51 -17.45 -18.08
C HIS A 301 -9.40 -16.67 -19.41
N PRO A 302 -9.54 -17.32 -20.58
CA PRO A 302 -9.54 -16.65 -21.90
C PRO A 302 -10.80 -15.79 -22.16
N ASP A 303 -11.72 -15.75 -21.20
CA ASP A 303 -13.06 -15.17 -21.18
C ASP A 303 -13.15 -13.88 -20.34
N ILE A 304 -12.03 -13.20 -20.07
CA ILE A 304 -11.99 -11.93 -19.33
C ILE A 304 -12.41 -10.76 -20.24
N ASP A 305 -13.42 -10.00 -19.81
CA ASP A 305 -13.95 -8.83 -20.54
C ASP A 305 -13.09 -7.57 -20.40
N TYR A 306 -12.52 -7.35 -19.21
CA TYR A 306 -11.61 -6.24 -18.90
C TYR A 306 -10.76 -6.49 -17.67
N ILE A 307 -9.65 -5.75 -17.55
CA ILE A 307 -8.70 -5.84 -16.43
C ILE A 307 -8.72 -4.51 -15.65
N LEU A 308 -8.84 -4.60 -14.32
CA LEU A 308 -8.53 -3.52 -13.39
C LEU A 308 -7.11 -3.73 -12.86
N TRP A 309 -6.27 -2.68 -12.87
CA TRP A 309 -4.86 -2.80 -12.55
C TRP A 309 -4.37 -1.69 -11.61
N THR A 310 -4.34 -1.96 -10.31
CA THR A 310 -4.29 -0.94 -9.24
C THR A 310 -2.87 -0.63 -8.71
N GLY A 311 -1.86 -0.70 -9.59
CA GLY A 311 -0.52 -0.16 -9.33
C GLY A 311 0.41 -1.05 -8.47
N ASP A 312 1.43 -0.39 -7.90
CA ASP A 312 2.55 -0.94 -7.13
C ASP A 312 3.33 -2.04 -7.88
N LEU A 313 4.08 -1.57 -8.88
CA LEU A 313 4.91 -2.39 -9.77
C LEU A 313 6.39 -2.45 -9.33
N PRO A 314 7.05 -1.34 -8.92
CA PRO A 314 8.43 -1.40 -8.45
C PRO A 314 8.53 -2.16 -7.13
N PRO A 315 9.65 -2.86 -6.87
CA PRO A 315 9.85 -3.57 -5.63
C PRO A 315 10.05 -2.59 -4.48
N HIS A 316 10.22 -3.13 -3.29
CA HIS A 316 10.31 -2.35 -2.07
C HIS A 316 11.72 -1.87 -1.69
N ASP A 317 12.68 -1.89 -2.61
CA ASP A 317 14.06 -1.44 -2.41
C ASP A 317 14.23 0.08 -2.30
N VAL A 318 13.28 0.76 -1.65
CA VAL A 318 13.02 2.22 -1.61
C VAL A 318 14.16 3.13 -1.08
N TRP A 319 15.32 2.55 -0.78
CA TRP A 319 16.57 3.24 -0.47
C TRP A 319 17.57 3.25 -1.65
N ASN A 320 17.27 2.50 -2.71
CA ASN A 320 18.14 2.23 -3.86
C ASN A 320 17.27 2.14 -5.13
N GLN A 321 16.61 3.24 -5.47
CA GLN A 321 15.76 3.37 -6.65
C GLN A 321 16.13 4.63 -7.43
N THR A 322 16.05 4.56 -8.75
CA THR A 322 16.14 5.71 -9.66
C THR A 322 14.87 5.87 -10.48
N ARG A 323 14.62 7.08 -10.99
CA ARG A 323 13.48 7.34 -11.88
C ARG A 323 13.50 6.41 -13.10
N ASP A 324 14.67 6.19 -13.69
CA ASP A 324 14.83 5.34 -14.89
C ASP A 324 14.53 3.86 -14.61
N GLU A 325 14.90 3.33 -13.45
CA GLU A 325 14.57 1.94 -13.04
C GLU A 325 13.05 1.78 -12.86
N ASN A 326 12.39 2.71 -12.15
CA ASN A 326 10.93 2.67 -11.98
C ASN A 326 10.19 2.81 -13.32
N LEU A 327 10.61 3.74 -14.20
CA LEU A 327 10.06 3.86 -15.56
C LEU A 327 10.30 2.59 -16.40
N SER A 328 11.45 1.93 -16.23
CA SER A 328 11.77 0.67 -16.91
C SER A 328 10.85 -0.47 -16.47
N ILE A 329 10.56 -0.57 -15.17
CA ILE A 329 9.60 -1.56 -14.63
C ILE A 329 8.19 -1.29 -15.19
N ILE A 330 7.72 -0.03 -15.12
CA ILE A 330 6.41 0.37 -15.69
C ILE A 330 6.32 -0.03 -17.17
N LYS A 331 7.33 0.29 -17.98
CA LYS A 331 7.39 -0.05 -19.41
C LYS A 331 7.34 -1.57 -19.65
N GLN A 332 8.13 -2.34 -18.91
CA GLN A 332 8.17 -3.79 -19.02
C GLN A 332 6.82 -4.43 -18.66
N THR A 333 6.18 -3.99 -17.56
CA THR A 333 4.88 -4.54 -17.15
C THR A 333 3.77 -4.15 -18.14
N VAL A 334 3.76 -2.91 -18.66
CA VAL A 334 2.81 -2.49 -19.70
C VAL A 334 2.97 -3.33 -20.97
N GLU A 335 4.20 -3.54 -21.45
CA GLU A 335 4.48 -4.32 -22.65
C GLU A 335 4.08 -5.80 -22.44
N GLN A 336 4.38 -6.36 -21.26
CA GLN A 336 4.00 -7.71 -20.90
C GLN A 336 2.47 -7.89 -20.84
N LEU A 337 1.74 -6.99 -20.17
CA LEU A 337 0.27 -7.04 -20.11
C LEU A 337 -0.35 -6.87 -21.51
N SER A 338 0.18 -5.95 -22.32
CA SER A 338 -0.26 -5.76 -23.72
C SER A 338 -0.04 -7.01 -24.57
N THR A 339 1.06 -7.74 -24.34
CA THR A 339 1.40 -8.97 -25.09
C THR A 339 0.58 -10.17 -24.63
N THR A 340 0.30 -10.29 -23.32
CA THR A 340 -0.50 -11.39 -22.76
C THR A 340 -1.98 -11.24 -23.10
N PHE A 341 -2.52 -10.01 -23.08
CA PHE A 341 -3.95 -9.75 -23.23
C PHE A 341 -4.26 -8.73 -24.35
N PRO A 342 -3.84 -8.97 -25.61
CA PRO A 342 -3.82 -7.96 -26.67
C PRO A 342 -5.20 -7.41 -27.11
N ASN A 343 -6.29 -8.11 -26.75
CA ASN A 343 -7.66 -7.71 -27.09
C ASN A 343 -8.50 -7.31 -25.85
N VAL A 344 -7.91 -7.28 -24.65
CA VAL A 344 -8.63 -7.00 -23.40
C VAL A 344 -8.28 -5.58 -22.93
N PRO A 345 -9.26 -4.68 -22.74
CA PRO A 345 -8.99 -3.34 -22.24
C PRO A 345 -8.53 -3.38 -20.77
N ILE A 346 -7.49 -2.61 -20.45
CA ILE A 346 -6.91 -2.51 -19.12
C ILE A 346 -7.16 -1.09 -18.58
N PHE A 347 -7.71 -1.01 -17.38
CA PHE A 347 -7.99 0.22 -16.66
C PHE A 347 -7.03 0.34 -15.47
N PRO A 348 -5.90 1.07 -15.62
CA PRO A 348 -4.91 1.24 -14.57
C PRO A 348 -5.33 2.27 -13.51
N ALA A 349 -4.78 2.15 -12.30
CA ALA A 349 -4.71 3.19 -11.28
C ALA A 349 -3.25 3.32 -10.77
N LEU A 350 -2.93 4.46 -10.18
CA LEU A 350 -1.58 4.78 -9.69
C LEU A 350 -1.36 4.28 -8.26
N GLY A 351 -0.32 3.48 -8.06
CA GLY A 351 0.17 3.05 -6.74
C GLY A 351 1.05 4.08 -6.04
N ASN A 352 1.59 3.73 -4.87
CA ASN A 352 2.55 4.57 -4.15
C ASN A 352 4.03 4.18 -4.34
N HIS A 353 4.34 3.07 -5.01
CA HIS A 353 5.70 2.64 -5.34
C HIS A 353 6.23 3.15 -6.69
N GLU A 354 5.39 3.68 -7.59
CA GLU A 354 5.84 4.19 -8.89
C GLU A 354 6.77 5.42 -8.80
N SER A 355 6.56 6.31 -7.82
CA SER A 355 7.43 7.49 -7.61
C SER A 355 8.79 7.15 -6.98
N VAL A 356 9.82 7.90 -7.36
CA VAL A 356 11.09 7.98 -6.63
C VAL A 356 11.30 9.41 -6.13
N PRO A 357 11.40 9.64 -4.80
CA PRO A 357 11.28 8.66 -3.71
C PRO A 357 9.86 8.06 -3.55
N VAL A 358 9.74 6.93 -2.83
CA VAL A 358 8.43 6.24 -2.60
C VAL A 358 7.44 7.15 -1.84
N ASN A 359 6.17 7.15 -2.25
CA ASN A 359 5.11 8.08 -1.81
C ASN A 359 5.33 9.56 -2.18
N SER A 360 6.38 9.92 -2.92
CA SER A 360 6.66 11.32 -3.29
C SER A 360 5.83 11.75 -4.49
N TYR A 361 4.65 12.30 -4.20
CA TYR A 361 3.72 12.83 -5.20
C TYR A 361 3.46 14.33 -4.97
N PRO A 362 4.43 15.19 -5.34
CA PRO A 362 4.30 16.64 -5.22
C PRO A 362 3.09 17.20 -6.00
N PRO A 363 2.19 17.97 -5.36
CA PRO A 363 1.05 18.57 -6.04
C PRO A 363 1.47 19.57 -7.14
N PRO A 364 0.59 19.89 -8.12
CA PRO A 364 0.95 20.67 -9.32
C PRO A 364 1.52 22.08 -9.12
N PHE A 365 1.50 22.64 -7.89
CA PHE A 365 2.15 23.90 -7.55
C PHE A 365 3.67 23.76 -7.30
N VAL A 366 4.17 22.55 -7.06
CA VAL A 366 5.61 22.24 -6.99
C VAL A 366 6.13 22.11 -8.43
N LYS A 367 7.31 22.70 -8.70
CA LYS A 367 7.91 22.80 -10.04
C LYS A 367 9.43 22.63 -10.00
N LYS A 368 10.02 22.48 -11.19
CA LYS A 368 11.46 22.20 -11.42
C LYS A 368 11.85 20.82 -10.89
N ASP A 369 12.96 20.73 -10.14
CA ASP A 369 13.69 19.53 -9.74
C ASP A 369 12.80 18.46 -9.07
N TYR A 370 11.82 18.93 -8.28
CA TYR A 370 10.81 18.13 -7.57
C TYR A 370 9.47 18.03 -8.31
N SER A 371 9.44 18.21 -9.63
CA SER A 371 8.24 17.93 -10.41
C SER A 371 8.00 16.43 -10.57
N ILE A 372 6.75 16.01 -10.51
CA ILE A 372 6.29 14.63 -10.78
C ILE A 372 5.93 14.40 -12.27
N GLU A 373 6.05 15.44 -13.11
CA GLU A 373 5.68 15.42 -14.54
C GLU A 373 6.36 14.25 -15.30
N TRP A 374 7.60 13.89 -14.95
CA TRP A 374 8.32 12.74 -15.54
C TRP A 374 7.58 11.40 -15.45
N LEU A 375 6.77 11.21 -14.40
CA LEU A 375 6.01 9.98 -14.17
C LEU A 375 4.64 10.05 -14.86
N TYR A 376 3.96 11.19 -14.74
CA TYR A 376 2.61 11.38 -15.29
C TYR A 376 2.61 11.48 -16.83
N GLU A 377 3.68 11.98 -17.44
CA GLU A 377 3.84 11.95 -18.90
C GLU A 377 4.12 10.53 -19.43
N GLU A 378 4.86 9.70 -18.69
CA GLU A 378 5.03 8.28 -19.07
C GLU A 378 3.73 7.49 -18.86
N MET A 379 2.97 7.77 -17.80
CA MET A 379 1.66 7.16 -17.59
C MET A 379 0.67 7.53 -18.70
N ASP A 380 0.65 8.79 -19.17
CA ASP A 380 -0.09 9.13 -20.40
C ASP A 380 0.44 8.38 -21.63
N ALA A 381 1.76 8.27 -21.79
CA ALA A 381 2.37 7.58 -22.93
C ALA A 381 2.00 6.10 -22.99
N GLN A 382 1.98 5.40 -21.85
CA GLN A 382 1.68 3.99 -21.77
C GLN A 382 0.17 3.68 -21.68
N TRP A 383 -0.59 4.43 -20.88
CA TRP A 383 -2.01 4.14 -20.68
C TRP A 383 -2.88 4.48 -21.91
N ARG A 384 -2.42 5.35 -22.81
CA ARG A 384 -3.05 5.58 -24.13
C ARG A 384 -3.07 4.36 -25.06
N ARG A 385 -2.47 3.22 -24.66
CA ARG A 385 -2.70 1.92 -25.31
C ARG A 385 -4.13 1.40 -25.11
N TRP A 386 -4.78 1.79 -24.00
CA TRP A 386 -6.10 1.29 -23.60
C TRP A 386 -7.13 2.42 -23.36
N LEU A 387 -6.66 3.62 -22.99
CA LEU A 387 -7.51 4.77 -22.68
C LEU A 387 -7.66 5.71 -23.89
N PRO A 388 -8.83 6.32 -24.11
CA PRO A 388 -9.03 7.28 -25.19
C PRO A 388 -8.24 8.58 -24.93
N PRO A 389 -7.77 9.30 -25.98
CA PRO A 389 -6.98 10.54 -25.83
C PRO A 389 -7.63 11.68 -25.02
N SER A 390 -8.92 11.58 -24.70
CA SER A 390 -9.63 12.50 -23.82
C SER A 390 -9.21 12.39 -22.34
N THR A 391 -8.56 11.30 -21.91
CA THR A 391 -8.06 11.14 -20.53
C THR A 391 -6.71 11.84 -20.31
N SER A 392 -5.92 12.03 -21.37
CA SER A 392 -4.57 12.62 -21.30
C SER A 392 -4.45 13.91 -20.47
N PRO A 393 -5.39 14.88 -20.53
CA PRO A 393 -5.29 16.10 -19.72
C PRO A 393 -5.41 15.88 -18.21
N THR A 394 -6.16 14.86 -17.76
CA THR A 394 -6.27 14.54 -16.32
C THR A 394 -5.14 13.61 -15.88
N VAL A 395 -4.74 12.65 -16.73
CA VAL A 395 -3.60 11.77 -16.47
C VAL A 395 -2.30 12.57 -16.29
N ARG A 396 -2.00 13.52 -17.21
CA ARG A 396 -0.80 14.38 -17.06
C ARG A 396 -0.88 15.37 -15.89
N ARG A 397 -2.10 15.73 -15.44
CA ARG A 397 -2.33 16.65 -14.32
C ARG A 397 -2.16 15.99 -12.95
N GLY A 398 -2.52 14.71 -12.82
CA GLY A 398 -2.59 14.05 -11.51
C GLY A 398 -2.80 12.53 -11.55
N ALA A 399 -2.56 11.87 -12.68
CA ALA A 399 -2.72 10.42 -12.89
C ALA A 399 -4.13 9.83 -12.60
N PHE A 400 -5.16 10.68 -12.53
CA PHE A 400 -6.57 10.28 -12.45
C PHE A 400 -7.30 10.47 -13.78
N TYR A 401 -8.37 9.72 -14.04
CA TYR A 401 -9.18 9.84 -15.26
C TYR A 401 -10.57 9.21 -15.13
N SER A 402 -11.47 9.56 -16.06
CA SER A 402 -12.73 8.84 -16.25
C SER A 402 -12.90 8.38 -17.70
N VAL A 403 -13.55 7.22 -17.88
CA VAL A 403 -13.80 6.63 -19.20
C VAL A 403 -15.16 5.93 -19.20
N LEU A 404 -15.95 6.16 -20.25
CA LEU A 404 -17.19 5.44 -20.53
C LEU A 404 -16.84 4.09 -21.19
N VAL A 405 -17.06 2.99 -20.47
CA VAL A 405 -16.65 1.62 -20.87
C VAL A 405 -17.71 0.94 -21.73
N ARG A 406 -18.99 1.22 -21.43
CA ARG A 406 -20.19 0.84 -22.20
C ARG A 406 -21.23 1.95 -22.07
N PRO A 407 -22.25 2.01 -22.93
CA PRO A 407 -23.42 2.86 -22.69
C PRO A 407 -23.98 2.62 -21.28
N GLY A 408 -24.17 3.70 -20.51
CA GLY A 408 -24.63 3.63 -19.12
C GLY A 408 -23.61 3.07 -18.12
N PHE A 409 -22.32 2.90 -18.46
CA PHE A 409 -21.31 2.38 -17.52
C PHE A 409 -19.93 3.03 -17.69
N ARG A 410 -19.41 3.54 -16.58
CA ARG A 410 -18.19 4.35 -16.48
C ARG A 410 -17.24 3.78 -15.45
N ILE A 411 -15.94 3.86 -15.72
CA ILE A 411 -14.88 3.73 -14.73
C ILE A 411 -14.32 5.11 -14.40
N VAL A 412 -14.02 5.33 -13.12
CA VAL A 412 -13.26 6.49 -12.61
C VAL A 412 -12.02 5.94 -11.90
N SER A 413 -10.84 6.33 -12.34
CA SER A 413 -9.56 5.98 -11.72
C SER A 413 -9.01 7.16 -10.93
N MET A 414 -8.67 6.89 -9.67
CA MET A 414 -8.25 7.86 -8.65
C MET A 414 -6.77 7.67 -8.31
N ASN A 415 -6.05 8.78 -8.14
CA ASN A 415 -4.69 8.81 -7.62
C ASN A 415 -4.72 9.01 -6.10
N MET A 416 -4.85 7.90 -5.38
CA MET A 416 -4.98 7.89 -3.91
C MET A 416 -3.75 8.45 -3.17
N ASN A 417 -2.64 8.75 -3.87
CA ASN A 417 -1.51 9.48 -3.29
C ASN A 417 -1.85 10.94 -2.90
N ASN A 418 -2.95 11.48 -3.40
CA ASN A 418 -3.52 12.75 -2.94
C ASN A 418 -4.14 12.66 -1.54
N CYS A 419 -4.36 11.44 -1.01
CA CYS A 419 -4.71 11.22 0.39
C CYS A 419 -3.61 10.57 1.23
N ASN A 420 -2.53 10.06 0.63
CA ASN A 420 -1.46 9.35 1.34
C ASN A 420 -0.76 10.24 2.40
N ASN A 421 -0.89 9.91 3.69
CA ASN A 421 -0.26 10.65 4.80
C ASN A 421 1.28 10.49 4.87
N ARG A 422 1.85 9.61 4.03
CA ARG A 422 3.30 9.48 3.77
C ARG A 422 3.76 10.34 2.59
N ASN A 423 2.84 10.98 1.85
CA ASN A 423 3.16 11.99 0.85
C ASN A 423 3.45 13.33 1.56
N TRP A 424 4.70 13.52 1.97
CA TRP A 424 5.16 14.66 2.78
C TRP A 424 4.84 16.02 2.14
N TRP A 425 4.67 16.10 0.82
CA TRP A 425 4.28 17.32 0.11
C TRP A 425 2.91 17.86 0.54
N LEU A 426 2.00 16.99 1.00
CA LEU A 426 0.68 17.37 1.50
C LEU A 426 0.75 18.16 2.82
N LEU A 427 1.89 18.18 3.52
CA LEU A 427 2.13 19.09 4.65
C LEU A 427 2.21 20.56 4.21
N LEU A 428 2.55 20.85 2.94
CA LEU A 428 2.52 22.22 2.41
C LEU A 428 1.08 22.71 2.20
N ASN A 429 0.22 21.83 1.68
CA ASN A 429 -1.23 22.01 1.55
C ASN A 429 -1.86 20.65 1.19
N SER A 430 -2.85 20.21 1.97
CA SER A 430 -3.63 18.97 1.70
C SER A 430 -5.08 19.24 1.28
N THR A 431 -5.42 20.49 0.94
CA THR A 431 -6.74 20.91 0.46
C THR A 431 -6.96 20.46 -0.98
N ASP A 432 -7.76 19.41 -1.16
CA ASP A 432 -8.10 18.77 -2.44
C ASP A 432 -6.97 18.79 -3.49
N PRO A 433 -5.87 18.01 -3.28
CA PRO A 433 -4.69 18.08 -4.14
C PRO A 433 -5.05 17.75 -5.60
N GLY A 434 -4.58 18.60 -6.53
CA GLY A 434 -4.95 18.50 -7.95
C GLY A 434 -6.41 18.86 -8.27
N HIS A 435 -7.23 19.23 -7.29
CA HIS A 435 -8.70 19.32 -7.32
C HIS A 435 -9.40 18.03 -7.72
N GLU A 436 -8.89 16.90 -7.23
CA GLU A 436 -9.34 15.56 -7.61
C GLU A 436 -10.74 15.22 -7.06
N LEU A 437 -11.04 15.48 -5.78
CA LEU A 437 -12.36 15.21 -5.23
C LEU A 437 -13.43 16.15 -5.80
N GLN A 438 -13.07 17.41 -6.08
CA GLN A 438 -14.00 18.33 -6.75
C GLN A 438 -14.25 17.94 -8.21
N TRP A 439 -13.27 17.34 -8.90
CA TRP A 439 -13.44 16.71 -10.22
C TRP A 439 -14.31 15.45 -10.15
N LEU A 440 -14.06 14.55 -9.19
CA LEU A 440 -14.87 13.34 -8.94
C LEU A 440 -16.35 13.70 -8.74
N ILE A 441 -16.65 14.76 -8.00
CA ILE A 441 -18.02 15.27 -7.82
C ILE A 441 -18.69 15.63 -9.16
N TYR A 442 -17.94 16.18 -10.12
CA TYR A 442 -18.47 16.53 -11.43
C TYR A 442 -18.67 15.31 -12.34
N GLU A 443 -17.74 14.35 -12.35
CA GLU A 443 -17.91 13.08 -13.08
C GLU A 443 -19.09 12.27 -12.54
N LEU A 444 -19.23 12.17 -11.21
CA LEU A 444 -20.35 11.46 -10.58
C LEU A 444 -21.68 12.19 -10.78
N GLN A 445 -21.70 13.54 -10.78
CA GLN A 445 -22.93 14.27 -11.08
C GLN A 445 -23.34 14.12 -12.55
N ALA A 446 -22.38 14.12 -13.48
CA ALA A 446 -22.63 13.87 -14.89
C ALA A 446 -23.14 12.44 -15.13
N ALA A 447 -22.55 11.45 -14.45
CA ALA A 447 -23.02 10.07 -14.48
C ALA A 447 -24.46 9.94 -13.95
N GLU A 448 -24.77 10.58 -12.81
CA GLU A 448 -26.13 10.60 -12.24
C GLU A 448 -27.16 11.22 -13.21
N ILE A 449 -26.81 12.33 -13.88
CA ILE A 449 -27.66 13.00 -14.88
C ILE A 449 -27.86 12.14 -16.13
N ASN A 450 -26.81 11.45 -16.59
CA ASN A 450 -26.86 10.55 -17.75
C ASN A 450 -27.45 9.16 -17.44
N ASN A 451 -27.83 8.89 -16.19
CA ASN A 451 -28.20 7.56 -15.68
C ASN A 451 -27.13 6.48 -15.96
N GLU A 452 -25.86 6.88 -15.89
CA GLU A 452 -24.71 5.98 -15.93
C GLU A 452 -24.46 5.38 -14.54
N LYS A 453 -23.95 4.15 -14.50
CA LYS A 453 -23.37 3.54 -13.28
C LYS A 453 -21.86 3.64 -13.29
N VAL A 454 -21.27 3.77 -12.12
CA VAL A 454 -19.83 4.04 -11.93
C VAL A 454 -19.18 2.95 -11.11
N HIS A 455 -18.05 2.45 -11.59
CA HIS A 455 -17.04 1.77 -10.78
C HIS A 455 -15.89 2.74 -10.50
N ILE A 456 -15.42 2.79 -9.25
CA ILE A 456 -14.23 3.56 -8.89
C ILE A 456 -13.05 2.59 -8.70
N ILE A 457 -11.89 2.95 -9.23
CA ILE A 457 -10.62 2.25 -8.97
C ILE A 457 -9.59 3.20 -8.37
N GLY A 458 -8.72 2.68 -7.51
CA GLY A 458 -7.59 3.40 -6.92
C GLY A 458 -6.58 2.41 -6.34
N HIS A 459 -5.54 2.91 -5.69
CA HIS A 459 -4.58 2.04 -5.00
C HIS A 459 -4.84 1.96 -3.49
N ILE A 460 -4.49 3.00 -2.72
CA ILE A 460 -4.68 3.04 -1.26
C ILE A 460 -6.18 3.09 -0.94
N PRO A 461 -6.71 2.18 -0.10
CA PRO A 461 -8.11 2.22 0.31
C PRO A 461 -8.43 3.50 1.08
N PRO A 462 -9.64 4.08 0.91
CA PRO A 462 -10.01 5.35 1.51
C PRO A 462 -10.18 5.29 3.03
N GLY A 463 -10.50 4.11 3.60
CA GLY A 463 -10.61 3.87 5.03
C GLY A 463 -9.28 3.55 5.73
N HIS A 464 -8.32 3.00 4.99
CA HIS A 464 -7.01 2.60 5.53
C HIS A 464 -6.27 3.76 6.23
N SER A 465 -5.46 3.40 7.24
CA SER A 465 -4.75 4.34 8.13
C SER A 465 -3.63 5.16 7.46
N ASP A 466 -3.40 4.96 6.16
CA ASP A 466 -2.55 5.80 5.33
C ASP A 466 -3.31 6.90 4.59
N CYS A 467 -4.63 6.84 4.49
CA CYS A 467 -5.42 7.90 3.86
C CYS A 467 -5.72 9.02 4.88
N LEU A 468 -5.49 10.28 4.53
CA LEU A 468 -5.64 11.43 5.41
C LEU A 468 -7.11 11.62 5.82
N LYS A 469 -7.35 11.74 7.13
CA LYS A 469 -8.68 11.83 7.77
C LYS A 469 -9.64 12.79 7.05
N VAL A 470 -9.16 13.99 6.72
CA VAL A 470 -9.97 15.05 6.08
C VAL A 470 -10.32 14.71 4.63
N TRP A 471 -9.38 14.14 3.87
CA TRP A 471 -9.63 13.69 2.49
C TRP A 471 -10.59 12.50 2.50
N SER A 472 -10.31 11.48 3.33
CA SER A 472 -11.15 10.29 3.51
C SER A 472 -12.59 10.64 3.89
N ARG A 473 -12.77 11.53 4.87
CA ARG A 473 -14.10 12.06 5.26
C ARG A 473 -14.82 12.76 4.11
N ASN A 474 -14.12 13.49 3.25
CA ASN A 474 -14.73 14.10 2.06
C ASN A 474 -15.11 13.04 1.01
N TYR A 475 -14.24 12.07 0.74
CA TYR A 475 -14.55 10.93 -0.14
C TYR A 475 -15.77 10.12 0.36
N TYR A 476 -15.82 9.80 1.66
CA TYR A 476 -16.97 9.13 2.31
C TYR A 476 -18.30 9.88 2.12
N ASN A 477 -18.27 11.21 2.16
CA ASN A 477 -19.44 12.05 1.88
C ASN A 477 -19.83 12.04 0.40
N ILE A 478 -18.86 11.96 -0.52
CA ILE A 478 -19.09 11.85 -1.97
C ILE A 478 -19.76 10.51 -2.29
N ILE A 479 -19.24 9.40 -1.77
CA ILE A 479 -19.85 8.07 -1.93
C ILE A 479 -21.28 8.06 -1.36
N ASN A 480 -21.49 8.62 -0.17
CA ASN A 480 -22.84 8.71 0.43
C ASN A 480 -23.80 9.67 -0.30
N ARG A 481 -23.30 10.66 -1.06
CA ARG A 481 -24.15 11.48 -1.95
C ARG A 481 -24.55 10.71 -3.21
N TYR A 482 -23.69 9.85 -3.74
CA TYR A 482 -23.86 9.18 -5.02
C TYR A 482 -24.06 7.65 -4.92
N GLU A 483 -24.61 7.15 -3.81
CA GLU A 483 -24.82 5.70 -3.55
C GLU A 483 -25.71 4.99 -4.60
N SER A 484 -26.54 5.74 -5.32
CA SER A 484 -27.37 5.24 -6.43
C SER A 484 -26.63 5.13 -7.76
N THR A 485 -25.39 5.64 -7.81
CA THR A 485 -24.58 5.86 -9.02
C THR A 485 -23.25 5.10 -8.94
N VAL A 486 -22.56 5.11 -7.79
CA VAL A 486 -21.36 4.29 -7.54
C VAL A 486 -21.78 2.89 -7.10
N MET A 487 -21.51 1.90 -7.93
CA MET A 487 -22.00 0.51 -7.73
C MET A 487 -20.96 -0.45 -7.16
N ALA A 488 -19.68 -0.11 -7.27
CA ALA A 488 -18.55 -0.81 -6.67
C ALA A 488 -17.31 0.09 -6.63
N GLN A 489 -16.38 -0.22 -5.73
CA GLN A 489 -15.06 0.43 -5.66
C GLN A 489 -13.97 -0.65 -5.50
N PHE A 490 -12.79 -0.44 -6.08
CA PHE A 490 -11.70 -1.43 -6.11
C PHE A 490 -10.35 -0.79 -5.79
N PHE A 491 -9.62 -1.39 -4.84
CA PHE A 491 -8.35 -0.89 -4.29
C PHE A 491 -7.35 -2.04 -4.10
N GLY A 492 -6.11 -1.74 -3.71
CA GLY A 492 -5.05 -2.71 -3.41
C GLY A 492 -4.30 -2.31 -2.15
N HIS A 493 -2.98 -2.13 -2.26
CA HIS A 493 -2.10 -1.48 -1.29
C HIS A 493 -1.81 -2.25 0.01
N THR A 494 -2.82 -2.86 0.63
CA THR A 494 -2.62 -3.56 1.91
C THR A 494 -2.12 -4.99 1.74
N HIS A 495 -2.12 -5.50 0.50
CA HIS A 495 -1.72 -6.85 0.07
C HIS A 495 -2.63 -8.00 0.52
N TYR A 496 -3.55 -7.75 1.45
CA TYR A 496 -4.46 -8.75 2.02
C TYR A 496 -5.77 -8.88 1.22
N ASP A 497 -6.56 -9.92 1.51
CA ASP A 497 -7.92 -10.09 0.98
C ASP A 497 -8.95 -9.52 1.97
N GLU A 498 -9.39 -8.28 1.72
CA GLU A 498 -10.30 -7.54 2.61
C GLU A 498 -11.27 -6.61 1.84
N PHE A 499 -12.12 -5.90 2.57
CA PHE A 499 -13.10 -4.95 2.04
C PHE A 499 -13.41 -3.84 3.07
N GLU A 500 -13.80 -2.66 2.61
CA GLU A 500 -14.25 -1.57 3.48
C GLU A 500 -15.73 -1.26 3.26
N LEU A 501 -16.49 -1.08 4.34
CA LEU A 501 -17.90 -0.72 4.29
C LEU A 501 -18.16 0.77 4.55
N PHE A 502 -19.05 1.33 3.72
CA PHE A 502 -19.60 2.67 3.86
C PHE A 502 -21.01 2.57 4.44
N TYR A 503 -21.37 3.51 5.31
CA TYR A 503 -22.68 3.57 5.97
C TYR A 503 -23.29 4.96 5.81
N ASP A 504 -24.62 5.06 5.95
CA ASP A 504 -25.34 6.33 5.81
C ASP A 504 -24.88 7.35 6.87
N ASN A 505 -24.61 8.58 6.41
CA ASN A 505 -24.16 9.67 7.25
C ASN A 505 -25.17 10.12 8.33
N SER A 506 -26.45 9.74 8.25
CA SER A 506 -27.43 10.14 9.26
C SER A 506 -27.30 9.42 10.60
N ASP A 507 -26.97 8.12 10.59
CA ASP A 507 -27.03 7.24 11.76
C ASP A 507 -25.96 6.12 11.77
N MET A 508 -25.21 5.94 10.68
CA MET A 508 -24.23 4.86 10.48
C MET A 508 -24.80 3.43 10.61
N SER A 509 -26.12 3.25 10.45
CA SER A 509 -26.79 1.93 10.60
C SER A 509 -26.84 1.14 9.29
N ARG A 510 -27.25 1.80 8.20
CA ARG A 510 -27.46 1.20 6.88
C ARG A 510 -26.17 1.22 6.07
N ALA A 511 -25.73 0.08 5.55
CA ALA A 511 -24.59 0.01 4.64
C ALA A 511 -24.98 0.53 3.23
N THR A 512 -24.14 1.40 2.64
CA THR A 512 -24.42 2.14 1.40
C THR A 512 -23.49 1.77 0.25
N SER A 513 -22.24 1.37 0.51
CA SER A 513 -21.28 0.93 -0.51
C SER A 513 -20.26 -0.06 0.07
N VAL A 514 -19.65 -0.85 -0.81
CA VAL A 514 -18.48 -1.70 -0.54
C VAL A 514 -17.31 -1.19 -1.37
N ALA A 515 -16.13 -1.12 -0.77
CA ALA A 515 -14.85 -1.07 -1.48
C ALA A 515 -14.14 -2.41 -1.31
N TYR A 516 -13.72 -3.03 -2.41
CA TYR A 516 -13.03 -4.32 -2.41
C TYR A 516 -11.52 -4.13 -2.53
N ILE A 517 -10.77 -4.65 -1.56
CA ILE A 517 -9.31 -4.59 -1.59
C ILE A 517 -8.81 -5.89 -2.23
N GLY A 518 -8.23 -5.75 -3.43
CA GLY A 518 -7.57 -6.82 -4.15
C GLY A 518 -6.30 -7.26 -3.44
N PRO A 519 -5.98 -8.56 -3.41
CA PRO A 519 -4.84 -9.06 -2.67
C PRO A 519 -3.61 -8.98 -3.58
N SER A 520 -2.42 -8.90 -2.99
CA SER A 520 -1.21 -8.72 -3.78
C SER A 520 -0.84 -9.93 -4.62
N VAL A 521 -0.18 -9.67 -5.75
CA VAL A 521 0.62 -10.70 -6.44
C VAL A 521 1.93 -10.95 -5.69
N THR A 522 2.53 -9.93 -5.04
CA THR A 522 3.73 -10.14 -4.21
C THR A 522 3.46 -11.05 -3.00
N PRO A 523 4.40 -11.96 -2.64
CA PRO A 523 4.34 -12.65 -1.36
C PRO A 523 4.70 -11.73 -0.19
N TYR A 524 5.25 -10.53 -0.44
CA TYR A 524 5.69 -9.58 0.59
C TYR A 524 4.55 -9.18 1.53
N TYR A 525 4.59 -9.51 2.83
CA TYR A 525 5.36 -10.60 3.43
C TYR A 525 4.42 -11.48 4.25
N ASP A 526 4.87 -12.71 4.53
CA ASP A 526 4.12 -13.82 5.11
C ASP A 526 2.88 -14.24 4.28
N LEU A 527 2.81 -13.92 2.97
CA LEU A 527 1.68 -14.21 2.08
C LEU A 527 2.04 -15.20 0.94
N ASN A 528 1.01 -15.88 0.43
CA ASN A 528 1.06 -16.48 -0.91
C ASN A 528 0.88 -15.38 -1.98
N PRO A 529 1.40 -15.55 -3.21
CA PRO A 529 0.96 -14.81 -4.39
C PRO A 529 -0.52 -15.05 -4.70
N GLY A 530 -1.25 -14.03 -5.15
CA GLY A 530 -2.66 -14.15 -5.54
C GLY A 530 -3.15 -13.09 -6.52
N TYR A 531 -4.34 -13.32 -7.08
CA TYR A 531 -5.10 -12.36 -7.89
C TYR A 531 -6.60 -12.62 -7.72
N ARG A 532 -7.45 -11.73 -8.25
CA ARG A 532 -8.91 -11.84 -8.12
C ARG A 532 -9.65 -11.74 -9.44
N LEU A 533 -10.77 -12.46 -9.53
CA LEU A 533 -11.80 -12.27 -10.54
C LEU A 533 -13.08 -11.74 -9.87
N TYR A 534 -13.72 -10.74 -10.46
CA TYR A 534 -15.09 -10.33 -10.12
C TYR A 534 -16.04 -10.75 -11.24
N TYR A 535 -17.26 -11.16 -10.87
CA TYR A 535 -18.37 -11.35 -11.80
C TYR A 535 -19.31 -10.16 -11.65
N VAL A 536 -19.45 -9.34 -12.70
CA VAL A 536 -20.19 -8.06 -12.68
C VAL A 536 -21.42 -8.15 -13.57
N ASP A 537 -22.51 -7.49 -13.18
CA ASP A 537 -23.75 -7.43 -13.97
C ASP A 537 -23.54 -6.72 -15.33
N ALA A 538 -23.74 -7.43 -16.45
CA ALA A 538 -23.28 -6.99 -17.78
C ALA A 538 -24.34 -6.22 -18.57
N ASP A 539 -24.17 -6.16 -19.90
CA ASP A 539 -25.01 -5.40 -20.82
C ASP A 539 -26.40 -6.01 -21.00
N HIS A 540 -27.38 -5.53 -20.22
CA HIS A 540 -28.81 -5.78 -20.41
C HIS A 540 -29.68 -4.60 -19.94
N ALA A 541 -30.96 -4.60 -20.32
CA ALA A 541 -31.87 -3.46 -20.17
C ALA A 541 -32.21 -3.05 -18.72
N LEU A 542 -31.86 -3.87 -17.72
CA LEU A 542 -32.08 -3.61 -16.29
C LEU A 542 -30.76 -3.73 -15.50
N THR A 543 -29.62 -3.49 -16.15
CA THR A 543 -28.31 -3.70 -15.55
C THR A 543 -28.04 -2.77 -14.36
N THR A 544 -27.60 -3.40 -13.28
CA THR A 544 -27.20 -2.75 -12.03
C THR A 544 -25.73 -2.34 -12.04
N ARG A 545 -24.90 -2.98 -12.88
CA ARG A 545 -23.43 -2.97 -12.79
C ARG A 545 -22.86 -3.35 -11.41
N ALA A 546 -23.64 -4.03 -10.56
CA ALA A 546 -23.15 -4.50 -9.26
C ALA A 546 -22.18 -5.69 -9.42
N VAL A 547 -21.34 -5.91 -8.41
CA VAL A 547 -20.58 -7.17 -8.26
C VAL A 547 -21.53 -8.26 -7.75
N LEU A 548 -21.54 -9.41 -8.42
CA LEU A 548 -22.48 -10.51 -8.21
C LEU A 548 -21.86 -11.68 -7.42
N ASP A 549 -20.59 -11.99 -7.66
CA ASP A 549 -19.71 -12.81 -6.81
C ASP A 549 -18.24 -12.42 -7.10
N HIS A 550 -17.28 -12.86 -6.27
CA HIS A 550 -15.84 -12.73 -6.56
C HIS A 550 -15.07 -13.98 -6.18
N GLU A 551 -14.00 -14.28 -6.92
CA GLU A 551 -13.10 -15.41 -6.70
C GLU A 551 -11.67 -14.94 -6.44
N ASN A 552 -11.08 -15.43 -5.35
CA ASN A 552 -9.65 -15.27 -5.11
C ASN A 552 -8.91 -16.52 -5.59
N TRP A 553 -7.86 -16.32 -6.36
CA TRP A 553 -6.98 -17.36 -6.89
C TRP A 553 -5.57 -17.14 -6.34
N VAL A 554 -4.92 -18.19 -5.85
CA VAL A 554 -3.61 -18.11 -5.17
C VAL A 554 -2.66 -19.20 -5.63
N MET A 555 -1.35 -18.95 -5.53
CA MET A 555 -0.31 -19.95 -5.70
C MET A 555 0.20 -20.41 -4.33
N SER A 556 0.23 -21.71 -4.05
CA SER A 556 0.87 -22.18 -2.80
C SER A 556 2.39 -22.03 -2.93
N LEU A 557 2.95 -20.97 -2.36
CA LEU A 557 4.38 -20.66 -2.49
C LEU A 557 5.27 -21.73 -1.82
N LYS A 558 4.75 -22.37 -0.77
CA LYS A 558 5.38 -23.52 -0.11
C LYS A 558 5.52 -24.68 -1.10
N ASP A 559 4.42 -25.06 -1.74
CA ASP A 559 4.39 -26.27 -2.56
C ASP A 559 5.06 -26.03 -3.93
N ALA A 560 4.96 -24.81 -4.46
CA ALA A 560 5.72 -24.36 -5.63
C ALA A 560 7.24 -24.45 -5.42
N ASN A 561 7.74 -24.02 -4.25
CA ASN A 561 9.16 -24.15 -3.90
C ASN A 561 9.57 -25.58 -3.51
N LEU A 562 8.63 -26.45 -3.13
CA LEU A 562 8.90 -27.87 -2.79
C LEU A 562 8.96 -28.78 -4.02
N TYR A 563 8.10 -28.55 -5.01
CA TYR A 563 7.94 -29.39 -6.21
C TYR A 563 8.47 -28.75 -7.50
N ASP A 564 9.01 -27.53 -7.41
CA ASP A 564 9.41 -26.68 -8.55
C ASP A 564 8.30 -26.45 -9.59
N TYR A 565 7.04 -26.50 -9.14
CA TYR A 565 5.85 -26.44 -10.00
C TYR A 565 4.78 -25.50 -9.41
N PRO A 566 4.56 -24.31 -10.00
CA PRO A 566 3.67 -23.29 -9.45
C PRO A 566 2.19 -23.61 -9.70
N ILE A 567 1.53 -24.25 -8.73
CA ILE A 567 0.10 -24.54 -8.81
C ILE A 567 -0.71 -23.34 -8.33
N TRP A 568 -1.36 -22.66 -9.29
CA TRP A 568 -2.43 -21.70 -9.05
C TRP A 568 -3.76 -22.43 -8.85
N TYR A 569 -4.55 -22.02 -7.85
CA TYR A 569 -5.86 -22.61 -7.57
C TYR A 569 -6.85 -21.57 -7.04
N LYS A 570 -8.14 -21.78 -7.33
CA LYS A 570 -9.24 -21.03 -6.72
C LYS A 570 -9.28 -21.33 -5.22
N LEU A 571 -9.03 -20.32 -4.39
CA LEU A 571 -9.09 -20.46 -2.94
C LEU A 571 -10.55 -20.51 -2.44
N TYR A 572 -11.41 -19.62 -2.98
CA TYR A 572 -12.85 -19.59 -2.71
C TYR A 572 -13.61 -18.73 -3.76
N SER A 573 -14.95 -18.72 -3.69
CA SER A 573 -15.74 -17.55 -4.10
C SER A 573 -16.55 -17.02 -2.91
N ALA A 574 -16.74 -15.71 -2.83
CA ALA A 574 -17.27 -15.02 -1.65
C ALA A 574 -18.64 -15.56 -1.22
N LYS A 575 -19.59 -15.64 -2.15
CA LYS A 575 -20.93 -16.17 -1.86
C LYS A 575 -20.90 -17.62 -1.41
N SER A 576 -20.04 -18.45 -2.00
CA SER A 576 -19.95 -19.86 -1.65
C SER A 576 -19.27 -20.12 -0.30
N ALA A 577 -18.31 -19.29 0.10
CA ALA A 577 -17.62 -19.42 1.39
C ALA A 577 -18.45 -18.88 2.55
N TYR A 578 -18.98 -17.66 2.39
CA TYR A 578 -19.70 -16.94 3.44
C TYR A 578 -21.23 -17.14 3.40
N LYS A 579 -21.72 -18.02 2.51
CA LYS A 579 -23.13 -18.41 2.35
C LYS A 579 -24.07 -17.22 2.05
N MET A 580 -23.54 -16.19 1.37
CA MET A 580 -24.25 -14.94 1.08
C MET A 580 -25.17 -15.09 -0.14
N ASN A 581 -26.35 -14.47 -0.09
CA ASN A 581 -27.32 -14.49 -1.20
C ASN A 581 -26.92 -13.51 -2.30
N SER A 582 -26.30 -12.38 -1.93
CA SER A 582 -25.70 -11.40 -2.84
C SER A 582 -24.50 -10.74 -2.20
N LEU A 583 -23.72 -9.96 -2.97
CA LEU A 583 -22.63 -9.13 -2.44
C LEU A 583 -23.07 -7.67 -2.19
N ALA A 584 -24.36 -7.42 -1.96
CA ALA A 584 -24.88 -6.10 -1.59
C ALA A 584 -24.28 -5.63 -0.24
N PRO A 585 -24.11 -4.30 -0.02
CA PRO A 585 -23.44 -3.78 1.19
C PRO A 585 -24.01 -4.30 2.52
N GLN A 586 -25.32 -4.51 2.60
CA GLN A 586 -25.98 -4.99 3.82
C GLN A 586 -25.74 -6.48 4.12
N GLU A 587 -25.46 -7.31 3.10
CA GLU A 587 -25.06 -8.71 3.31
C GLU A 587 -23.63 -8.76 3.90
N TRP A 588 -22.73 -7.89 3.43
CA TRP A 588 -21.39 -7.74 4.02
C TRP A 588 -21.44 -7.20 5.45
N ALA A 589 -22.30 -6.23 5.76
CA ALA A 589 -22.50 -5.76 7.13
C ALA A 589 -22.99 -6.90 8.05
N THR A 590 -23.91 -7.72 7.55
CA THR A 590 -24.42 -8.91 8.26
C THR A 590 -23.31 -9.96 8.47
N LEU A 591 -22.37 -10.10 7.53
CA LEU A 591 -21.19 -10.94 7.68
C LEU A 591 -20.20 -10.39 8.72
N LEU A 592 -20.02 -9.06 8.81
CA LEU A 592 -19.23 -8.45 9.90
C LEU A 592 -19.85 -8.71 11.27
N ASP A 593 -21.18 -8.64 11.40
CA ASP A 593 -21.85 -9.00 12.64
C ASP A 593 -21.61 -10.47 13.01
N GLN A 594 -21.66 -11.40 12.04
CA GLN A 594 -21.25 -12.80 12.25
C GLN A 594 -19.78 -12.89 12.70
N PHE A 595 -18.86 -12.14 12.09
CA PHE A 595 -17.46 -12.09 12.54
C PHE A 595 -17.29 -11.56 13.98
N THR A 596 -18.29 -10.89 14.58
CA THR A 596 -18.28 -10.54 16.01
C THR A 596 -18.72 -11.67 16.94
N SER A 597 -19.50 -12.65 16.49
CA SER A 597 -20.13 -13.69 17.33
C SER A 597 -19.74 -15.13 17.00
N ASP A 598 -19.25 -15.40 15.79
CA ASP A 598 -18.86 -16.72 15.29
C ASP A 598 -17.35 -16.74 15.02
N GLN A 599 -16.63 -17.64 15.69
CA GLN A 599 -15.18 -17.80 15.54
C GLN A 599 -14.83 -18.60 14.28
N ASP A 600 -15.63 -19.59 13.87
CA ASP A 600 -15.36 -20.39 12.65
C ASP A 600 -15.54 -19.52 11.40
N ALA A 601 -16.55 -18.64 11.40
CA ALA A 601 -16.76 -17.65 10.35
C ALA A 601 -15.58 -16.65 10.25
N PHE A 602 -15.10 -16.16 11.41
CA PHE A 602 -13.93 -15.28 11.45
C PHE A 602 -12.63 -15.99 11.05
N ASP A 603 -12.39 -17.23 11.49
CA ASP A 603 -11.19 -17.99 11.16
C ASP A 603 -11.13 -18.37 9.66
N LEU A 604 -12.29 -18.61 9.04
CA LEU A 604 -12.42 -18.75 7.59
C LEU A 604 -12.05 -17.46 6.86
N TYR A 605 -12.51 -16.30 7.35
CA TYR A 605 -12.09 -15.00 6.83
C TYR A 605 -10.59 -14.76 7.03
N TYR A 606 -10.06 -15.00 8.22
CA TYR A 606 -8.65 -14.80 8.54
C TYR A 606 -7.72 -15.70 7.70
N LYS A 607 -8.17 -16.92 7.36
CA LYS A 607 -7.51 -17.78 6.37
C LYS A 607 -7.48 -17.13 4.98
N HIS A 608 -8.56 -16.49 4.53
CA HIS A 608 -8.64 -15.85 3.21
C HIS A 608 -7.85 -14.55 3.15
N TYR A 609 -7.95 -13.68 4.16
CA TYR A 609 -7.16 -12.46 4.36
C TYR A 609 -5.66 -12.71 4.13
N TRP A 610 -5.13 -13.78 4.74
CA TRP A 610 -3.74 -14.22 4.58
C TRP A 610 -3.45 -15.03 3.29
N LYS A 611 -4.33 -15.03 2.29
CA LYS A 611 -4.25 -15.84 1.04
C LYS A 611 -3.95 -17.32 1.30
N ASN A 612 -4.51 -17.89 2.38
CA ASN A 612 -4.22 -19.24 2.88
C ASN A 612 -2.73 -19.52 3.15
N SER A 613 -1.96 -18.50 3.52
CA SER A 613 -0.54 -18.64 3.89
C SER A 613 -0.36 -19.64 5.05
N PRO A 614 0.62 -20.55 4.97
CA PRO A 614 0.96 -21.47 6.04
C PRO A 614 1.81 -20.83 7.15
N VAL A 615 2.34 -19.62 6.95
CA VAL A 615 3.14 -18.88 7.95
C VAL A 615 2.35 -17.77 8.65
N ARG A 616 1.05 -17.62 8.33
CA ARG A 616 0.20 -16.59 8.95
C ARG A 616 0.27 -16.64 10.49
N PRO A 617 0.39 -15.49 11.18
CA PRO A 617 0.46 -15.45 12.63
C PRO A 617 -0.87 -15.87 13.26
N ASN A 618 -0.84 -16.25 14.54
CA ASN A 618 -2.06 -16.44 15.32
C ASN A 618 -2.80 -15.10 15.51
N CYS A 619 -4.13 -15.12 15.45
CA CYS A 619 -4.97 -13.96 15.75
C CYS A 619 -5.61 -14.15 17.13
N ASP A 620 -5.37 -13.21 18.04
CA ASP A 620 -6.05 -13.12 19.33
C ASP A 620 -7.30 -12.21 19.26
N ALA A 621 -7.92 -11.93 20.41
CA ALA A 621 -9.10 -11.09 20.48
C ALA A 621 -8.85 -9.64 20.01
N GLU A 622 -7.67 -9.07 20.27
CA GLU A 622 -7.32 -7.72 19.80
C GLU A 622 -7.03 -7.69 18.29
N CYS A 623 -6.42 -8.75 17.75
CA CYS A 623 -6.30 -8.97 16.31
C CYS A 623 -7.68 -9.10 15.63
N ARG A 624 -8.60 -9.92 16.19
CA ARG A 624 -9.98 -10.08 15.69
C ARG A 624 -10.76 -8.77 15.75
N LYS A 625 -10.70 -8.10 16.91
CA LYS A 625 -11.26 -6.76 17.11
C LYS A 625 -10.75 -5.79 16.05
N ARG A 626 -9.42 -5.69 15.88
CA ARG A 626 -8.81 -4.81 14.87
C ARG A 626 -9.33 -5.11 13.47
N LEU A 627 -9.21 -6.34 12.97
CA LEU A 627 -9.59 -6.66 11.60
C LEU A 627 -11.09 -6.41 11.32
N VAL A 628 -11.98 -6.77 12.24
CA VAL A 628 -13.42 -6.50 12.07
C VAL A 628 -13.75 -5.00 12.21
N CYS A 629 -12.99 -4.24 13.00
CA CYS A 629 -13.09 -2.78 13.03
C CYS A 629 -12.63 -2.15 11.70
N ASP A 630 -11.48 -2.60 11.18
CA ASP A 630 -10.87 -2.04 9.98
C ASP A 630 -11.81 -2.28 8.75
N LEU A 631 -12.40 -3.48 8.61
CA LEU A 631 -13.44 -3.79 7.61
C LEU A 631 -14.69 -2.88 7.68
N ARG A 632 -15.07 -2.41 8.88
CA ARG A 632 -16.22 -1.49 9.07
C ARG A 632 -15.86 -0.03 8.77
N CYS A 633 -14.57 0.31 8.64
CA CYS A 633 -14.10 1.69 8.51
C CYS A 633 -13.82 2.11 7.06
N GLY A 634 -14.84 2.35 6.23
CA GLY A 634 -14.65 3.08 4.96
C GLY A 634 -14.18 4.55 5.11
N ARG A 635 -13.93 5.02 6.34
CA ARG A 635 -13.42 6.36 6.69
C ARG A 635 -12.24 6.24 7.65
N SER A 636 -11.11 6.81 7.27
CA SER A 636 -9.85 6.69 7.99
C SER A 636 -9.81 7.53 9.28
N HIS A 637 -9.00 7.08 10.22
CA HIS A 637 -8.78 7.72 11.53
C HIS A 637 -10.08 8.06 12.28
N ASP A 638 -11.09 7.21 12.18
CA ASP A 638 -12.41 7.41 12.80
C ASP A 638 -13.02 6.14 13.42
N ARG A 639 -12.16 5.18 13.76
CA ARG A 639 -12.53 3.90 14.40
C ARG A 639 -13.39 4.08 15.65
N ARG A 640 -13.22 5.19 16.38
CA ARG A 640 -14.04 5.51 17.57
C ARG A 640 -15.51 5.73 17.27
N SER A 641 -15.88 6.35 16.13
CA SER A 641 -17.28 6.56 15.80
C SER A 641 -17.91 5.36 15.10
N LEU A 642 -17.13 4.65 14.27
CA LEU A 642 -17.65 3.53 13.48
C LEU A 642 -17.68 2.19 14.24
N CYS A 643 -16.78 1.94 15.19
CA CYS A 643 -16.54 0.58 15.70
C CYS A 643 -16.74 0.36 17.20
N GLN A 644 -17.07 1.39 17.98
CA GLN A 644 -17.22 1.27 19.45
C GLN A 644 -18.18 0.15 19.89
N GLU A 645 -19.25 -0.09 19.13
CA GLU A 645 -20.19 -1.20 19.38
C GLU A 645 -19.59 -2.58 19.07
N ILE A 646 -18.77 -2.71 18.02
CA ILE A 646 -18.08 -3.95 17.67
C ILE A 646 -17.04 -4.30 18.73
N GLU A 647 -16.24 -3.33 19.18
CA GLU A 647 -15.26 -3.52 20.24
C GLU A 647 -15.96 -4.00 21.53
N SER A 648 -17.05 -3.32 21.94
CA SER A 648 -17.84 -3.70 23.12
C SER A 648 -18.50 -5.09 23.01
N ARG A 649 -18.90 -5.53 21.80
CA ARG A 649 -19.48 -6.86 21.59
C ARG A 649 -18.45 -7.97 21.73
N ILE A 650 -17.24 -7.77 21.20
CA ILE A 650 -16.14 -8.74 21.32
C ILE A 650 -15.69 -8.85 22.80
N ASP A 651 -15.55 -7.72 23.50
CA ASP A 651 -15.10 -7.67 24.90
C ASP A 651 -16.09 -8.32 25.88
N SER A 652 -17.38 -8.36 25.53
CA SER A 652 -18.40 -9.10 26.28
C SER A 652 -18.26 -10.62 26.19
N GLN A 653 -17.66 -11.14 25.10
CA GLN A 653 -17.50 -12.58 24.86
C GLN A 653 -16.17 -13.12 25.40
N THR A 654 -15.11 -12.30 25.41
CA THR A 654 -13.81 -12.66 26.01
C THR A 654 -13.84 -12.66 27.54
N GLY A 655 -14.84 -12.00 28.14
CA GLY A 655 -15.02 -11.93 29.59
C GLY A 655 -14.21 -10.82 30.27
N GLU A 656 -13.61 -9.89 29.52
CA GLU A 656 -12.71 -8.86 30.06
C GLU A 656 -13.42 -7.72 30.82
N ASN A 657 -14.76 -7.71 30.84
CA ASN A 657 -15.62 -6.77 31.57
C ASN A 657 -15.59 -6.91 33.12
N LEU A 658 -14.48 -7.41 33.71
CA LEU A 658 -14.37 -7.68 35.15
C LEU A 658 -13.15 -7.05 35.86
N VAL A 659 -12.39 -6.14 35.24
CA VAL A 659 -11.30 -5.40 35.93
C VAL A 659 -11.24 -3.89 35.60
N LYS A 660 -12.37 -3.18 35.66
CA LYS A 660 -12.41 -1.69 35.69
C LYS A 660 -13.49 -1.13 36.63
N THR A 661 -13.15 -1.10 37.92
CA THR A 661 -13.77 -0.25 38.97
C THR A 661 -12.66 0.39 39.78
#